data_AF-A0A0P7BPL9-F1
#
_entry.id   AF-A0A0P7BPL9-F1
#
_cell.length_a   1.000
_cell.length_b   1.000
_cell.length_c   1.000
_cell.angle_alpha   90.00
_cell.angle_beta   90.00
_cell.angle_gamma   90.00
#
_symmetry.space_group_name_H-M   'P 1'
#
loop_
_entity.id
_entity.type
_entity.pdbx_description
1 polymer ?
#
loop_
_entity_poly.entity_id
_entity_poly.type
_entity_poly.pdbx_seq_one_letter_code
_entity_poly.pdbx_strand_id
1 'polypeptide(L)'
;MPSGTHLSQDLSRDLSHPALGVEGDPFARWLVYLPRSPESTVSLPSSRKWDSRRSCPDAFLINTSLSTVPGDRSVSRHVCHCGKAFIRKEHLRRHQATHGERNFVCSICQRSFTRNDLLRRHLTRHDLTSTPDSRRGRACDACHANKTKCDGGTQCSLCSKRGISCTFKLASSNGRASGSPTGAKNDEQSTTDPALLSGISTTDEDARQDSPAAVPVGGLGLDSQHNPSDHPAVVGLARLTKILASRVTTLKEDFQITSKDREWFEASSDEYLGRFHEGWPVIHAPTFYTESLPIGLTTTVVMIGAWLKDPEATNDIVLETHRVLMDRFFEELSKPTPRDLAEQPWQTDLYQSIVLHIIFAFYYGDEKIIARAVLLKGMLVAVLREIEFFVCSSSGHQQRIHFPGTFLPWVQSIRERWKRTIASLYKIDTYLSIARWQPPTIHREELDVALPSTFALWNAHGLDVFFKRLPQEPADRTSYKLSEITNNPNSRARSLLLLEDVHLALCGLHPGIWNHLQITRRTGAVGLDSLRSLAWHLETWKAELERISQQCSQSFLTEKTAGLPFVAYLGRFDEDPSRERHAATVHIKCLLSDALMLYHIQGMQLYADVRTISAVATYMDTPTQNEPSTPPRIQNYQAQLHEWAATAESRRALLHAVGALRMREAVADANEPQTRYIDPIAYLATSMSALVVWAWIMYAEATCSCIPSLDHINIGVDPPDLQSTARLENWIHSGGTAGQEDLKKESVMYHVWSVSTKTCVTAAITKNPLQPTMPRLTLYQANGSCAIVPHAVLLHFDIPATAVEMIFGPEGVESADGTISHADYLKIHPQGYVPALDVDGEVITELPAILNYISSLVPEANLFTDTGLGRARVAEWLNWLSGTMHSVGFGMLLRPGRFSDDPAAFDQVKAKGKAVIHKCFARIDTRMEGKEFAVGDSLTAADFYIYLFSRWGKQIDIDMAAEYPNYSSFARRLESVEGIKKAVEVERLKFMYL
;
A
#
# COMPACT_ATOMS: atom_id res chain seq x y z
N MET A 1 9.52 55.08 7.21
CA MET A 1 10.00 56.18 8.06
C MET A 1 8.80 56.95 8.59
N PRO A 2 8.82 57.49 9.81
CA PRO A 2 9.89 57.48 10.83
C PRO A 2 9.53 56.44 11.93
N SER A 3 10.31 56.05 12.94
CA SER A 3 11.66 56.32 13.46
C SER A 3 11.76 55.38 14.68
N GLY A 4 12.80 54.55 14.80
CA GLY A 4 13.82 54.66 15.86
C GLY A 4 13.34 54.10 17.22
N THR A 5 14.06 53.30 17.98
CA THR A 5 15.51 53.18 18.18
C THR A 5 15.79 51.96 19.05
N HIS A 6 16.94 51.34 18.82
CA HIS A 6 17.66 50.38 19.65
C HIS A 6 17.69 50.73 21.15
N LEU A 7 17.77 49.72 22.01
CA LEU A 7 18.95 49.52 22.88
C LEU A 7 18.94 48.16 23.59
N SER A 8 20.08 47.51 23.44
CA SER A 8 20.63 46.34 24.09
C SER A 8 20.89 46.52 25.59
N GLN A 9 20.82 45.43 26.37
CA GLN A 9 21.94 44.83 27.13
C GLN A 9 21.44 44.05 28.36
N ASP A 10 21.85 42.79 28.38
CA ASP A 10 22.41 42.02 29.50
C ASP A 10 22.03 42.38 30.94
N LEU A 11 21.59 41.36 31.67
CA LEU A 11 22.18 41.01 32.97
C LEU A 11 21.87 39.55 33.31
N SER A 12 22.89 38.71 33.13
CA SER A 12 23.02 37.42 33.77
C SER A 12 23.35 37.62 35.26
N ARG A 13 22.73 36.79 36.13
CA ARG A 13 23.40 36.16 37.27
C ARG A 13 22.49 35.14 37.97
N ASP A 14 22.94 33.89 37.88
CA ASP A 14 22.99 32.83 38.90
C ASP A 14 22.13 32.95 40.15
N LEU A 15 21.52 31.81 40.53
CA LEU A 15 21.80 31.15 41.82
C LEU A 15 21.24 29.71 41.83
N SER A 16 22.17 28.75 41.70
CA SER A 16 22.33 27.52 42.50
C SER A 16 21.14 26.57 42.78
N HIS A 17 21.31 25.33 42.30
CA HIS A 17 20.78 24.08 42.85
C HIS A 17 21.05 23.89 44.36
N PRO A 18 20.30 22.99 45.01
CA PRO A 18 20.94 21.73 45.40
C PRO A 18 20.09 20.49 45.04
N ALA A 19 20.80 19.43 44.64
CA ALA A 19 20.29 18.07 44.59
C ALA A 19 20.38 17.41 45.98
N LEU A 20 19.47 16.48 46.27
CA LEU A 20 19.71 15.18 46.92
C LEU A 20 18.39 14.38 46.95
N GLY A 21 18.44 13.14 46.46
CA GLY A 21 17.29 12.26 46.26
C GLY A 21 16.84 11.48 47.50
N VAL A 22 15.79 10.66 47.33
CA VAL A 22 15.63 9.25 47.74
C VAL A 22 14.22 8.78 47.27
N GLU A 23 14.18 7.52 46.83
CA GLU A 23 13.06 6.73 46.32
C GLU A 23 11.81 6.66 47.22
N GLY A 24 10.62 6.52 46.60
CA GLY A 24 9.39 6.16 47.32
C GLY A 24 8.09 6.36 46.50
N ASP A 25 7.50 5.25 46.06
CA ASP A 25 6.13 5.01 45.59
C ASP A 25 5.06 6.12 45.83
N PRO A 26 4.39 6.67 44.79
CA PRO A 26 3.27 7.57 44.95
C PRO A 26 1.90 6.93 44.59
N PHE A 27 1.56 5.76 45.13
CA PHE A 27 0.17 5.28 45.22
C PHE A 27 -0.56 5.77 46.49
N ALA A 28 -0.30 6.98 46.98
CA ALA A 28 -1.05 7.54 48.13
C ALA A 28 -0.90 9.05 48.29
N ARG A 29 -1.58 9.86 47.46
CA ARG A 29 -2.05 11.21 47.84
C ARG A 29 -2.99 11.74 46.75
N TRP A 30 -3.94 12.58 47.15
CA TRP A 30 -5.03 13.17 46.34
C TRP A 30 -6.37 12.42 46.33
N LEU A 31 -6.87 12.12 47.54
CA LEU A 31 -8.27 12.41 47.88
C LEU A 31 -8.34 13.86 48.37
N VAL A 32 -9.46 14.53 48.07
CA VAL A 32 -9.82 15.93 48.40
C VAL A 32 -9.40 16.94 47.33
N TYR A 33 -10.34 17.33 46.46
CA TYR A 33 -10.82 18.71 46.23
C TYR A 33 -11.82 18.72 45.06
N LEU A 34 -13.11 18.67 45.39
CA LEU A 34 -14.21 19.05 44.50
C LEU A 34 -14.40 20.57 44.60
N PRO A 35 -14.39 21.36 43.51
CA PRO A 35 -14.90 22.71 43.54
C PRO A 35 -16.42 22.73 43.31
N ARG A 36 -17.09 23.41 44.23
CA ARG A 36 -18.49 23.81 44.20
C ARG A 36 -18.77 24.80 43.05
N SER A 37 -19.98 24.73 42.53
CA SER A 37 -20.61 25.72 41.65
C SER A 37 -20.76 27.10 42.31
N PRO A 38 -20.75 28.20 41.54
CA PRO A 38 -21.46 29.43 41.89
C PRO A 38 -22.78 29.52 41.11
N GLU A 39 -23.89 29.56 41.86
CA GLU A 39 -25.22 30.03 41.42
C GLU A 39 -25.22 31.57 41.37
N SER A 40 -25.85 32.20 40.38
CA SER A 40 -27.13 32.97 40.45
C SER A 40 -27.01 34.14 39.44
N THR A 41 -28.01 34.74 38.77
CA THR A 41 -29.48 34.69 38.64
C THR A 41 -29.81 35.52 37.37
N VAL A 42 -30.86 35.28 36.57
CA VAL A 42 -32.21 35.93 36.58
C VAL A 42 -32.89 35.47 35.24
N SER A 43 -33.80 34.49 35.21
CA SER A 43 -35.28 34.48 35.33
C SER A 43 -36.11 34.88 34.09
N LEU A 44 -37.03 34.00 33.67
CA LEU A 44 -38.41 34.23 33.15
C LEU A 44 -39.08 32.86 32.79
N PRO A 45 -40.43 32.72 32.73
CA PRO A 45 -41.34 32.43 33.84
C PRO A 45 -42.01 31.04 33.81
N SER A 46 -42.55 30.65 34.97
CA SER A 46 -43.23 29.39 35.26
C SER A 46 -44.72 29.34 34.86
N SER A 47 -45.19 28.19 34.36
CA SER A 47 -46.47 27.54 34.72
C SER A 47 -46.51 26.15 34.02
N ARG A 48 -46.94 25.00 34.54
CA ARG A 48 -47.71 24.58 35.72
C ARG A 48 -47.24 23.17 36.15
N LYS A 49 -47.28 22.88 37.46
CA LYS A 49 -47.12 21.54 38.05
C LYS A 49 -48.32 20.65 37.70
N TRP A 50 -48.09 19.38 37.36
CA TRP A 50 -49.12 18.35 37.26
C TRP A 50 -49.09 17.45 38.50
N ASP A 51 -50.27 17.25 39.09
CA ASP A 51 -50.57 16.56 40.34
C ASP A 51 -50.77 15.04 40.13
N SER A 52 -50.30 14.22 41.07
CA SER A 52 -50.10 12.77 40.95
C SER A 52 -51.35 11.92 41.26
N ARG A 53 -52.56 12.49 41.16
CA ARG A 53 -53.81 11.79 41.50
C ARG A 53 -54.96 12.05 40.51
N ARG A 54 -54.79 11.73 39.22
CA ARG A 54 -55.90 11.45 38.28
C ARG A 54 -55.50 10.38 37.27
N SER A 55 -56.37 9.38 37.09
CA SER A 55 -56.26 8.30 36.11
C SER A 55 -56.23 8.83 34.66
N CYS A 56 -55.60 8.05 33.77
CA CYS A 56 -55.41 8.23 32.31
C CYS A 56 -56.50 8.99 31.53
N PRO A 57 -56.10 9.59 30.40
CA PRO A 57 -56.72 9.31 29.10
C PRO A 57 -55.79 8.48 28.20
N ASP A 58 -56.40 7.78 27.26
CA ASP A 58 -55.92 6.57 26.59
C ASP A 58 -54.71 6.67 25.64
N ALA A 59 -54.12 5.49 25.41
CA ALA A 59 -53.01 5.26 24.50
C ALA A 59 -53.38 5.60 23.05
N PHE A 60 -52.55 6.40 22.38
CA PHE A 60 -52.63 6.57 20.92
C PHE A 60 -52.22 5.28 20.20
N LEU A 61 -53.13 4.76 19.38
CA LEU A 61 -52.86 3.74 18.37
C LEU A 61 -52.61 4.44 17.03
N ILE A 62 -51.41 4.30 16.47
CA ILE A 62 -51.12 4.75 15.11
C ILE A 62 -51.28 3.52 14.21
N ASN A 63 -52.22 3.58 13.27
CA ASN A 63 -52.39 2.56 12.24
C ASN A 63 -51.71 3.05 10.95
N THR A 64 -50.49 2.58 10.69
CA THR A 64 -49.77 2.88 9.45
C THR A 64 -50.28 1.97 8.33
N SER A 65 -51.22 2.45 7.53
CA SER A 65 -51.64 1.79 6.27
C SER A 65 -50.90 2.43 5.09
N LEU A 66 -49.88 1.75 4.56
CA LEU A 66 -49.34 1.96 3.21
C LEU A 66 -48.54 0.70 2.82
N SER A 67 -49.24 -0.32 2.29
CA SER A 67 -48.65 -1.40 1.49
C SER A 67 -49.76 -2.14 0.74
N THR A 68 -49.68 -2.09 -0.59
CA THR A 68 -50.50 -2.82 -1.55
C THR A 68 -50.00 -4.26 -1.68
N VAL A 69 -50.35 -5.12 -0.72
CA VAL A 69 -50.29 -6.58 -0.89
C VAL A 69 -51.48 -7.21 -0.14
N PRO A 70 -52.34 -8.01 -0.78
CA PRO A 70 -53.44 -8.68 -0.07
C PRO A 70 -52.89 -9.86 0.73
N GLY A 71 -52.87 -9.77 2.08
CA GLY A 71 -52.61 -10.94 2.91
C GLY A 71 -52.10 -10.74 4.35
N ASP A 72 -51.73 -9.54 4.80
CA ASP A 72 -51.11 -9.38 6.14
C ASP A 72 -52.05 -8.73 7.18
N ARG A 73 -52.19 -9.37 8.35
CA ARG A 73 -53.01 -8.89 9.47
C ARG A 73 -52.20 -7.87 10.28
N SER A 74 -52.56 -6.58 10.21
CA SER A 74 -51.90 -5.51 10.97
C SER A 74 -52.03 -5.70 12.49
N VAL A 75 -50.91 -5.84 13.20
CA VAL A 75 -50.88 -5.85 14.68
C VAL A 75 -50.63 -4.43 15.20
N SER A 76 -51.58 -3.90 15.97
CA SER A 76 -51.49 -2.57 16.61
C SER A 76 -50.35 -2.50 17.64
N ARG A 77 -49.47 -1.49 17.57
CA ARG A 77 -48.35 -1.29 18.51
C ARG A 77 -48.60 -0.09 19.45
N HIS A 78 -48.13 -0.19 20.69
CA HIS A 78 -48.26 0.84 21.73
C HIS A 78 -46.98 1.67 21.87
N VAL A 79 -47.07 3.00 21.71
CA VAL A 79 -45.92 3.91 21.64
C VAL A 79 -45.73 4.69 22.95
N CYS A 80 -44.49 4.84 23.41
CA CYS A 80 -44.10 5.69 24.53
C CYS A 80 -43.87 7.14 24.08
N HIS A 81 -44.02 8.11 24.97
CA HIS A 81 -43.76 9.53 24.68
C HIS A 81 -42.31 9.82 24.24
N CYS A 82 -41.37 8.89 24.45
CA CYS A 82 -40.01 8.94 23.94
C CYS A 82 -39.82 8.32 22.53
N GLY A 83 -40.91 7.95 21.84
CA GLY A 83 -40.91 7.44 20.46
C GLY A 83 -40.75 5.92 20.31
N LYS A 84 -40.49 5.17 21.38
CA LYS A 84 -40.35 3.70 21.31
C LYS A 84 -41.69 2.97 21.28
N ALA A 85 -41.86 2.03 20.34
CA ALA A 85 -43.09 1.24 20.17
C ALA A 85 -42.95 -0.21 20.70
N PHE A 86 -43.99 -0.71 21.35
CA PHE A 86 -44.04 -2.04 21.94
C PHE A 86 -45.30 -2.79 21.51
N ILE A 87 -45.17 -4.10 21.26
CA ILE A 87 -46.28 -4.95 20.81
C ILE A 87 -47.32 -5.16 21.92
N ARG A 88 -46.91 -5.10 23.20
CA ARG A 88 -47.80 -5.28 24.36
C ARG A 88 -47.74 -4.08 25.30
N LYS A 89 -48.90 -3.66 25.79
CA LYS A 89 -49.07 -2.55 26.74
C LYS A 89 -48.25 -2.72 28.04
N GLU A 90 -47.99 -3.96 28.46
CA GLU A 90 -47.16 -4.26 29.64
C GLU A 90 -45.70 -3.85 29.45
N HIS A 91 -45.12 -4.11 28.28
CA HIS A 91 -43.74 -3.72 27.98
C HIS A 91 -43.60 -2.20 27.89
N LEU A 92 -44.61 -1.52 27.35
CA LEU A 92 -44.68 -0.06 27.39
C LEU A 92 -44.72 0.48 28.83
N ARG A 93 -45.58 -0.07 29.71
CA ARG A 93 -45.63 0.34 31.14
C ARG A 93 -44.28 0.14 31.85
N ARG A 94 -43.61 -0.98 31.57
CA ARG A 94 -42.30 -1.28 32.15
C ARG A 94 -41.22 -0.31 31.67
N HIS A 95 -41.29 0.09 30.41
CA HIS A 95 -40.41 1.09 29.84
C HIS A 95 -40.71 2.49 30.38
N GLN A 96 -41.98 2.86 30.56
CA GLN A 96 -42.37 4.13 31.17
C GLN A 96 -41.82 4.30 32.59
N ALA A 97 -41.73 3.22 33.37
CA ALA A 97 -41.11 3.24 34.70
C ALA A 97 -39.61 3.54 34.69
N THR A 98 -38.93 3.52 33.52
CA THR A 98 -37.52 3.92 33.41
C THR A 98 -37.33 5.44 33.32
N HIS A 99 -38.41 6.20 33.09
CA HIS A 99 -38.40 7.66 33.13
C HIS A 99 -38.61 8.23 34.54
N GLY A 100 -38.90 7.39 35.54
CA GLY A 100 -39.10 7.81 36.94
C GLY A 100 -37.82 7.86 37.79
N GLU A 101 -37.90 8.51 38.95
CA GLU A 101 -36.78 8.67 39.90
C GLU A 101 -36.31 7.33 40.52
N ARG A 102 -35.00 7.25 40.83
CA ARG A 102 -34.32 6.04 41.32
C ARG A 102 -34.57 5.78 42.80
N ASN A 103 -35.71 5.18 43.13
CA ASN A 103 -36.16 5.03 44.52
C ASN A 103 -35.65 3.78 45.26
N PHE A 104 -34.90 2.88 44.61
CA PHE A 104 -34.48 1.60 45.23
C PHE A 104 -32.98 1.56 45.44
N VAL A 105 -32.52 1.92 46.64
CA VAL A 105 -31.09 1.99 46.99
C VAL A 105 -30.61 0.67 47.59
N CYS A 106 -29.45 0.19 47.14
CA CYS A 106 -28.78 -0.96 47.71
C CYS A 106 -28.21 -0.61 49.09
N SER A 107 -28.62 -1.35 50.13
CA SER A 107 -28.14 -1.14 51.49
C SER A 107 -26.64 -1.42 51.68
N ILE A 108 -26.03 -2.20 50.79
CA ILE A 108 -24.62 -2.63 50.90
C ILE A 108 -23.67 -1.65 50.20
N CYS A 109 -23.99 -1.19 48.99
CA CYS A 109 -23.10 -0.32 48.21
C CYS A 109 -23.73 1.03 47.81
N GLN A 110 -24.90 1.34 48.36
CA GLN A 110 -25.61 2.62 48.21
C GLN A 110 -25.97 3.03 46.76
N ARG A 111 -25.91 2.09 45.80
CA ARG A 111 -26.37 2.33 44.42
C ARG A 111 -27.89 2.36 44.33
N SER A 112 -28.44 3.42 43.73
CA SER A 112 -29.87 3.61 43.50
C SER A 112 -30.33 3.02 42.16
N PHE A 113 -31.44 2.29 42.16
CA PHE A 113 -32.07 1.68 40.99
C PHE A 113 -33.50 2.22 40.80
N THR A 114 -33.96 2.31 39.55
CA THR A 114 -35.33 2.76 39.23
C THR A 114 -36.39 1.71 39.57
N ARG A 115 -36.02 0.44 39.71
CA ARG A 115 -36.97 -0.67 39.91
C ARG A 115 -36.42 -1.73 40.88
N ASN A 116 -37.31 -2.29 41.70
CA ASN A 116 -36.97 -3.27 42.75
C ASN A 116 -36.39 -4.60 42.22
N ASP A 117 -36.79 -5.04 41.01
CA ASP A 117 -36.27 -6.26 40.39
C ASP A 117 -34.78 -6.15 40.01
N LEU A 118 -34.35 -4.94 39.62
CA LEU A 118 -32.95 -4.65 39.34
C LEU A 118 -32.12 -4.61 40.62
N LEU A 119 -32.68 -4.04 41.70
CA LEU A 119 -32.06 -4.09 43.02
C LEU A 119 -31.92 -5.55 43.52
N ARG A 120 -32.96 -6.39 43.38
CA ARG A 120 -32.88 -7.81 43.78
C ARG A 120 -31.79 -8.59 43.05
N ARG A 121 -31.64 -8.39 41.73
CA ARG A 121 -30.55 -9.00 40.94
C ARG A 121 -29.17 -8.41 41.29
N HIS A 122 -29.15 -7.16 41.72
CA HIS A 122 -27.92 -6.54 42.20
C HIS A 122 -27.52 -7.10 43.58
N LEU A 123 -28.49 -7.38 44.47
CA LEU A 123 -28.25 -7.99 45.77
C LEU A 123 -27.69 -9.42 45.66
N THR A 124 -28.08 -10.19 44.64
CA THR A 124 -27.49 -11.52 44.38
C THR A 124 -26.00 -11.47 43.97
N ARG A 125 -25.45 -10.29 43.70
CA ARG A 125 -24.00 -10.10 43.49
C ARG A 125 -23.23 -9.79 44.77
N HIS A 126 -23.92 -9.53 45.88
CA HIS A 126 -23.31 -9.31 47.19
C HIS A 126 -23.28 -10.58 48.05
N ASP A 127 -23.96 -11.65 47.63
CA ASP A 127 -24.13 -12.88 48.41
C ASP A 127 -23.41 -14.05 47.73
N LEU A 128 -22.17 -14.31 48.12
CA LEU A 128 -21.34 -15.43 47.62
C LEU A 128 -21.51 -16.73 48.43
N THR A 129 -22.61 -16.87 49.17
CA THR A 129 -22.92 -18.10 49.91
C THR A 129 -24.41 -18.43 49.89
N SER A 130 -24.92 -18.92 48.75
CA SER A 130 -26.07 -19.83 48.71
C SER A 130 -26.11 -20.65 47.42
N THR A 131 -26.49 -21.92 47.54
CA THR A 131 -26.42 -22.99 46.53
C THR A 131 -27.41 -22.82 45.36
N PRO A 132 -27.19 -23.49 44.20
CA PRO A 132 -28.07 -23.37 43.05
C PRO A 132 -29.41 -24.09 43.27
N ASP A 133 -30.51 -23.43 42.92
CA ASP A 133 -31.88 -23.98 42.97
C ASP A 133 -32.02 -25.23 42.08
N SER A 134 -32.27 -26.36 42.75
CA SER A 134 -32.55 -27.66 42.17
C SER A 134 -33.94 -27.69 41.52
N ARG A 135 -34.07 -27.19 40.29
CA ARG A 135 -35.27 -27.46 39.45
C ARG A 135 -35.02 -27.19 37.95
N ARG A 136 -34.22 -28.05 37.32
CA ARG A 136 -34.28 -28.46 35.88
C ARG A 136 -33.20 -29.53 35.65
N GLY A 137 -33.54 -30.78 35.95
CA GLY A 137 -32.67 -31.92 35.65
C GLY A 137 -32.62 -32.23 34.15
N ARG A 138 -31.49 -32.77 33.69
CA ARG A 138 -31.28 -33.27 32.32
C ARG A 138 -32.32 -34.37 32.01
N ALA A 139 -32.96 -34.31 30.84
CA ALA A 139 -33.85 -35.39 30.38
C ALA A 139 -33.04 -36.63 29.98
N CYS A 140 -33.58 -37.84 30.19
CA CYS A 140 -32.93 -39.07 29.70
C CYS A 140 -32.84 -39.09 28.17
N ASP A 141 -31.93 -39.89 27.63
CA ASP A 141 -31.63 -39.94 26.20
C ASP A 141 -32.90 -40.21 25.36
N ALA A 142 -33.77 -41.12 25.84
CA ALA A 142 -35.02 -41.47 25.17
C ALA A 142 -36.10 -40.36 25.22
N CYS A 143 -36.20 -39.61 26.32
CA CYS A 143 -37.14 -38.48 26.44
C CYS A 143 -36.63 -37.25 25.68
N HIS A 144 -35.31 -37.04 25.65
CA HIS A 144 -34.66 -35.99 24.89
C HIS A 144 -34.83 -36.19 23.38
N ALA A 145 -34.57 -37.40 22.87
CA ALA A 145 -34.77 -37.73 21.46
C ALA A 145 -36.22 -37.52 20.99
N ASN A 146 -37.19 -37.82 21.87
CA ASN A 146 -38.62 -37.64 21.58
C ASN A 146 -39.17 -36.25 21.96
N LYS A 147 -38.32 -35.30 22.39
CA LYS A 147 -38.69 -33.94 22.84
C LYS A 147 -39.85 -33.92 23.86
N THR A 148 -39.92 -34.91 24.74
CA THR A 148 -40.95 -35.04 25.78
C THR A 148 -40.38 -34.73 27.16
N LYS A 149 -41.22 -34.23 28.06
CA LYS A 149 -40.79 -33.79 29.40
C LYS A 149 -40.43 -35.01 30.26
N CYS A 150 -39.17 -35.09 30.68
CA CYS A 150 -38.66 -36.11 31.58
C CYS A 150 -38.80 -35.65 33.03
N ASP A 151 -39.29 -36.52 33.90
CA ASP A 151 -39.41 -36.31 35.35
C ASP A 151 -38.11 -36.64 36.11
N GLY A 152 -37.14 -37.29 35.46
CA GLY A 152 -35.84 -37.65 36.05
C GLY A 152 -35.90 -38.89 36.95
N GLY A 153 -34.73 -39.34 37.42
CA GLY A 153 -34.56 -40.58 38.21
C GLY A 153 -33.76 -41.67 37.47
N THR A 154 -33.40 -42.75 38.16
CA THR A 154 -32.65 -43.89 37.57
C THR A 154 -33.43 -44.61 36.47
N GLN A 155 -34.77 -44.56 36.52
CA GLN A 155 -35.67 -44.89 35.42
C GLN A 155 -36.86 -43.92 35.46
N CYS A 156 -37.04 -43.12 34.42
CA CYS A 156 -38.14 -42.14 34.39
C CYS A 156 -39.50 -42.85 34.27
N SER A 157 -40.54 -42.28 34.86
CA SER A 157 -41.86 -42.95 34.93
C SER A 157 -42.48 -43.18 33.54
N LEU A 158 -42.15 -42.32 32.58
CA LEU A 158 -42.58 -42.42 31.19
C LEU A 158 -41.93 -43.60 30.45
N CYS A 159 -40.62 -43.81 30.64
CA CYS A 159 -39.90 -44.94 30.07
C CYS A 159 -40.31 -46.26 30.73
N SER A 160 -40.58 -46.24 32.04
CA SER A 160 -41.03 -47.42 32.79
C SER A 160 -42.42 -47.89 32.34
N LYS A 161 -43.39 -46.98 32.15
CA LYS A 161 -44.73 -47.32 31.61
C LYS A 161 -44.73 -47.81 30.17
N ARG A 162 -43.75 -47.39 29.36
CA ARG A 162 -43.65 -47.76 27.94
C ARG A 162 -42.78 -48.98 27.69
N GLY A 163 -42.15 -49.55 28.73
CA GLY A 163 -41.24 -50.68 28.59
C GLY A 163 -39.97 -50.36 27.79
N ILE A 164 -39.52 -49.11 27.78
CA ILE A 164 -38.35 -48.65 27.01
C ILE A 164 -37.17 -48.40 27.97
N SER A 165 -35.97 -48.81 27.57
CA SER A 165 -34.74 -48.62 28.36
C SER A 165 -34.43 -47.13 28.57
N CYS A 166 -34.16 -46.74 29.82
CA CYS A 166 -33.93 -45.35 30.22
C CYS A 166 -32.43 -45.15 30.54
N THR A 167 -31.72 -44.38 29.72
CA THR A 167 -30.27 -44.12 29.90
C THR A 167 -29.96 -42.64 29.97
N PHE A 168 -28.85 -42.32 30.64
CA PHE A 168 -28.28 -40.96 30.78
C PHE A 168 -26.76 -41.05 30.59
N LYS A 169 -26.26 -41.26 29.36
CA LYS A 169 -24.81 -41.39 29.16
C LYS A 169 -24.14 -40.01 28.98
N LEU A 170 -23.10 -39.72 29.78
CA LEU A 170 -22.08 -38.71 29.46
C LEU A 170 -20.66 -39.18 29.72
N ALA A 171 -19.78 -38.67 28.84
CA ALA A 171 -18.34 -38.64 28.94
C ALA A 171 -17.84 -38.02 30.26
N SER A 172 -16.98 -38.76 30.97
CA SER A 172 -15.90 -38.22 31.79
C SER A 172 -14.87 -39.33 32.05
N SER A 173 -13.63 -39.11 31.63
CA SER A 173 -12.45 -39.74 32.25
C SER A 173 -11.26 -38.80 32.12
N ASN A 174 -11.07 -37.95 33.13
CA ASN A 174 -9.76 -37.48 33.57
C ASN A 174 -9.87 -37.16 35.07
N GLY A 175 -9.09 -37.86 35.90
CA GLY A 175 -9.02 -37.66 37.34
C GLY A 175 -7.72 -38.22 37.92
N ARG A 176 -7.01 -37.36 38.66
CA ARG A 176 -5.83 -37.65 39.50
C ARG A 176 -6.16 -38.63 40.64
N ALA A 177 -5.17 -39.37 41.16
CA ALA A 177 -4.90 -39.51 42.60
C ALA A 177 -3.61 -40.31 42.90
N SER A 178 -2.94 -39.91 43.98
CA SER A 178 -1.76 -40.48 44.64
C SER A 178 -2.11 -41.60 45.64
N GLY A 179 -1.18 -42.53 45.87
CA GLY A 179 -1.16 -43.46 47.02
C GLY A 179 -0.32 -44.74 46.82
N SER A 180 0.84 -44.83 47.47
CA SER A 180 1.70 -46.03 47.68
C SER A 180 1.04 -47.05 48.66
N PRO A 181 1.63 -48.22 49.04
CA PRO A 181 2.92 -48.86 48.68
C PRO A 181 2.83 -50.37 48.33
N THR A 182 3.91 -50.97 47.78
CA THR A 182 4.55 -52.24 48.22
C THR A 182 5.67 -52.68 47.25
N GLY A 183 6.87 -52.94 47.78
CA GLY A 183 7.62 -54.18 47.48
C GLY A 183 8.69 -54.22 46.39
N ALA A 184 9.93 -53.91 46.79
CA ALA A 184 11.14 -54.77 46.66
C ALA A 184 12.06 -54.75 45.41
N LYS A 185 13.33 -54.39 45.70
CA LYS A 185 14.65 -54.83 45.14
C LYS A 185 15.07 -54.27 43.77
N ASN A 186 16.31 -53.86 43.51
CA ASN A 186 17.62 -53.93 44.21
C ASN A 186 18.61 -52.95 43.50
N ASP A 187 19.59 -52.47 44.29
CA ASP A 187 21.02 -52.20 43.97
C ASP A 187 21.40 -51.20 42.85
N GLU A 188 22.43 -50.35 42.93
CA GLU A 188 23.48 -50.07 43.92
C GLU A 188 24.21 -48.76 43.53
N GLN A 189 24.70 -48.02 44.54
CA GLN A 189 25.96 -47.23 44.59
C GLN A 189 26.19 -46.03 43.63
N SER A 190 26.83 -44.92 43.99
CA SER A 190 27.29 -44.32 45.25
C SER A 190 27.91 -42.94 44.92
N THR A 191 27.66 -41.93 45.78
CA THR A 191 28.65 -40.95 46.34
C THR A 191 29.60 -40.16 45.41
N THR A 192 29.95 -38.89 45.57
CA THR A 192 29.82 -37.84 46.60
C THR A 192 30.47 -36.57 46.03
N ASP A 193 29.88 -35.42 46.38
CA ASP A 193 30.37 -34.03 46.53
C ASP A 193 31.85 -33.82 47.01
N PRO A 194 32.38 -32.58 47.19
CA PRO A 194 32.59 -31.47 46.25
C PRO A 194 33.94 -30.68 46.51
N ALA A 195 34.10 -29.54 45.83
CA ALA A 195 34.75 -28.29 46.30
C ALA A 195 36.25 -27.97 46.02
N LEU A 196 36.43 -26.68 45.69
CA LEU A 196 37.48 -25.72 46.13
C LEU A 196 38.77 -25.45 45.30
N LEU A 197 38.94 -24.14 45.02
CA LEU A 197 40.11 -23.25 45.27
C LEU A 197 40.80 -22.52 44.08
N SER A 198 40.82 -21.18 44.21
CA SER A 198 41.89 -20.16 43.97
C SER A 198 42.82 -20.32 42.76
N GLY A 199 43.07 -19.34 41.89
CA GLY A 199 43.39 -17.92 42.14
C GLY A 199 44.91 -17.71 42.07
N ILE A 200 45.42 -16.86 41.15
CA ILE A 200 46.73 -16.16 41.20
C ILE A 200 46.70 -14.97 40.21
N SER A 201 47.28 -13.87 40.69
CA SER A 201 47.45 -12.51 40.18
C SER A 201 48.66 -12.30 39.25
N THR A 202 48.73 -11.15 38.56
CA THR A 202 49.88 -10.19 38.44
C THR A 202 49.49 -9.06 37.45
N THR A 203 49.33 -7.78 37.86
CA THR A 203 50.30 -6.63 37.83
C THR A 203 50.66 -6.20 36.39
N ASP A 204 50.66 -4.94 35.91
CA ASP A 204 50.93 -3.58 36.43
C ASP A 204 50.30 -2.51 35.49
N GLU A 205 49.82 -1.36 36.00
CA GLU A 205 50.37 0.03 35.85
C GLU A 205 50.43 0.54 34.38
N ASP A 206 49.74 1.60 33.96
CA ASP A 206 49.87 3.05 34.25
C ASP A 206 48.79 3.79 33.41
N ALA A 207 48.42 5.08 33.50
CA ALA A 207 48.52 6.19 34.44
C ALA A 207 47.51 7.26 33.92
N ARG A 208 47.03 8.13 34.81
CA ARG A 208 46.05 9.22 34.56
C ARG A 208 46.74 10.50 34.06
N GLN A 209 45.99 11.38 33.39
CA GLN A 209 45.99 12.87 33.47
C GLN A 209 45.11 13.41 32.32
N ASP A 210 43.98 14.09 32.51
CA ASP A 210 43.66 15.44 33.06
C ASP A 210 43.03 16.29 31.93
N SER A 211 41.94 16.99 32.27
CA SER A 211 41.06 17.83 31.43
C SER A 211 41.74 19.19 31.05
N PRO A 212 41.14 20.22 30.36
CA PRO A 212 39.73 20.47 30.01
C PRO A 212 39.41 21.22 28.66
N ALA A 213 38.11 21.27 28.34
CA ALA A 213 37.32 22.30 27.63
C ALA A 213 37.87 23.09 26.41
N ALA A 214 37.16 22.99 25.27
CA ALA A 214 36.84 24.13 24.38
C ALA A 214 35.74 23.77 23.37
N VAL A 215 34.71 24.59 23.27
CA VAL A 215 33.88 24.76 22.06
C VAL A 215 34.52 25.90 21.26
N PRO A 216 34.78 25.73 19.95
CA PRO A 216 34.10 26.61 18.99
C PRO A 216 33.74 25.97 17.63
N VAL A 217 32.72 26.60 17.07
CA VAL A 217 32.17 26.62 15.71
C VAL A 217 33.19 26.46 14.56
N GLY A 218 32.80 25.64 13.56
CA GLY A 218 33.02 25.91 12.13
C GLY A 218 34.30 25.37 11.49
N GLY A 219 34.18 24.27 10.74
CA GLY A 219 35.22 23.81 9.82
C GLY A 219 34.75 22.61 8.99
N LEU A 220 34.73 22.79 7.67
CA LEU A 220 34.47 21.76 6.67
C LEU A 220 35.43 20.57 6.86
N GLY A 221 34.88 19.36 6.90
CA GLY A 221 35.63 18.11 6.95
C GLY A 221 34.95 17.06 6.09
N LEU A 222 35.62 16.71 5.00
CA LEU A 222 35.34 15.57 4.14
C LEU A 222 35.44 14.24 4.93
N ASP A 223 34.59 13.31 4.50
CA ASP A 223 34.67 11.85 4.61
C ASP A 223 34.61 11.17 6.00
N SER A 224 33.46 10.54 6.24
CA SER A 224 33.43 9.14 6.68
C SER A 224 32.45 8.36 5.81
N GLN A 225 32.97 7.57 4.88
CA GLN A 225 32.20 6.53 4.20
C GLN A 225 31.68 5.54 5.25
N HIS A 226 30.39 5.61 5.58
CA HIS A 226 29.68 4.49 6.20
C HIS A 226 29.31 3.51 5.09
N ASN A 227 29.68 2.24 5.26
CA ASN A 227 29.24 1.18 4.38
C ASN A 227 27.70 1.06 4.52
N PRO A 228 26.90 1.05 3.43
CA PRO A 228 25.43 0.97 3.51
C PRO A 228 24.93 -0.24 4.32
N SER A 229 25.75 -1.29 4.39
CA SER A 229 25.53 -2.55 5.11
C SER A 229 25.56 -2.44 6.64
N ASP A 230 26.11 -1.35 7.21
CA ASP A 230 26.16 -1.12 8.66
C ASP A 230 25.03 -0.21 9.17
N HIS A 231 24.17 0.27 8.28
CA HIS A 231 23.06 1.15 8.66
C HIS A 231 22.08 0.39 9.59
N PRO A 232 21.78 0.91 10.81
CA PRO A 232 20.94 0.19 11.78
C PRO A 232 19.58 -0.25 11.23
N ALA A 233 18.99 0.54 10.33
CA ALA A 233 17.73 0.18 9.68
C ALA A 233 17.85 -1.00 8.71
N VAL A 234 18.97 -1.08 7.99
CA VAL A 234 19.23 -2.17 7.04
C VAL A 234 19.45 -3.47 7.81
N VAL A 235 20.24 -3.43 8.88
CA VAL A 235 20.49 -4.60 9.75
C VAL A 235 19.20 -5.08 10.42
N GLY A 236 18.40 -4.15 10.96
CA GLY A 236 17.13 -4.45 11.61
C GLY A 236 16.11 -5.06 10.67
N LEU A 237 15.90 -4.45 9.49
CA LEU A 237 15.01 -5.00 8.46
C LEU A 237 15.49 -6.34 7.92
N ALA A 238 16.78 -6.49 7.63
CA ALA A 238 17.36 -7.76 7.16
C ALA A 238 17.06 -8.91 8.13
N ARG A 239 17.08 -8.65 9.44
CA ARG A 239 16.71 -9.64 10.45
C ARG A 239 15.23 -10.02 10.37
N LEU A 240 14.32 -9.05 10.34
CA LEU A 240 12.88 -9.31 10.20
C LEU A 240 12.57 -10.07 8.91
N THR A 241 13.18 -9.65 7.81
CA THR A 241 13.01 -10.28 6.49
C THR A 241 13.50 -11.71 6.50
N LYS A 242 14.64 -12.00 7.14
CA LYS A 242 15.13 -13.37 7.32
C LYS A 242 14.17 -14.22 8.17
N ILE A 243 13.60 -13.64 9.23
CA ILE A 243 12.63 -14.34 10.07
C ILE A 243 11.37 -14.66 9.26
N LEU A 244 10.82 -13.67 8.55
CA LEU A 244 9.64 -13.84 7.69
C LEU A 244 9.88 -14.79 6.51
N ALA A 245 11.10 -14.84 5.97
CA ALA A 245 11.48 -15.79 4.93
C ALA A 245 11.59 -17.23 5.45
N SER A 246 11.82 -17.43 6.74
CA SER A 246 11.86 -18.77 7.34
C SER A 246 10.47 -19.39 7.39
N ARG A 247 10.30 -20.65 6.97
CA ARG A 247 9.00 -21.35 6.98
C ARG A 247 8.42 -21.60 8.39
N VAL A 248 9.13 -21.21 9.43
CA VAL A 248 8.83 -21.54 10.83
C VAL A 248 7.85 -20.56 11.47
N THR A 249 7.83 -19.29 11.05
CA THR A 249 7.02 -18.24 11.67
C THR A 249 5.76 -17.94 10.87
N THR A 250 4.61 -17.97 11.54
CA THR A 250 3.35 -17.44 11.00
C THR A 250 3.26 -15.93 11.23
N LEU A 251 2.49 -15.20 10.41
CA LEU A 251 2.25 -13.76 10.61
C LEU A 251 1.49 -13.44 11.91
N LYS A 252 1.08 -14.46 12.68
CA LYS A 252 0.34 -14.36 13.94
C LYS A 252 1.22 -14.46 15.18
N GLU A 253 2.49 -14.84 15.04
CA GLU A 253 3.40 -14.99 16.17
C GLU A 253 3.96 -13.65 16.62
N ASP A 254 4.03 -13.49 17.94
CA ASP A 254 4.71 -12.36 18.58
C ASP A 254 6.21 -12.59 18.50
N PHE A 255 6.92 -11.63 17.90
CA PHE A 255 8.37 -11.69 17.78
C PHE A 255 9.04 -10.86 18.89
N GLN A 256 9.95 -11.48 19.64
CA GLN A 256 10.73 -10.77 20.66
C GLN A 256 11.83 -9.94 20.02
N ILE A 257 11.69 -8.63 20.10
CA ILE A 257 12.66 -7.64 19.63
C ILE A 257 13.90 -7.66 20.55
N THR A 258 15.10 -7.69 19.97
CA THR A 258 16.33 -7.63 20.77
C THR A 258 16.57 -6.21 21.29
N SER A 259 17.21 -6.08 22.46
CA SER A 259 17.47 -4.77 23.08
C SER A 259 18.28 -3.80 22.20
N LYS A 260 19.08 -4.33 21.26
CA LYS A 260 19.87 -3.53 20.30
C LYS A 260 19.03 -2.95 19.15
N ASP A 261 17.90 -3.56 18.82
CA ASP A 261 17.09 -3.13 17.66
C ASP A 261 15.95 -2.15 18.07
N ARG A 262 15.66 -2.05 19.37
CA ARG A 262 14.50 -1.31 19.93
C ARG A 262 14.48 0.17 19.55
N GLU A 263 15.58 0.87 19.74
CA GLU A 263 15.68 2.32 19.49
C GLU A 263 15.38 2.65 18.02
N TRP A 264 15.91 1.82 17.11
CA TRP A 264 15.63 1.98 15.69
C TRP A 264 14.17 1.67 15.35
N PHE A 265 13.60 0.59 15.90
CA PHE A 265 12.21 0.23 15.67
C PHE A 265 11.23 1.34 16.08
N GLU A 266 11.46 1.94 17.24
CA GLU A 266 10.69 3.07 17.74
C GLU A 266 10.86 4.28 16.81
N ALA A 267 12.09 4.64 16.45
CA ALA A 267 12.37 5.75 15.54
C ALA A 267 11.71 5.58 14.15
N SER A 268 11.72 4.37 13.58
CA SER A 268 11.03 4.09 12.32
C SER A 268 9.51 4.12 12.47
N SER A 269 8.99 3.62 13.59
CA SER A 269 7.55 3.68 13.87
C SER A 269 7.07 5.11 14.04
N ASP A 270 7.86 5.97 14.69
CA ASP A 270 7.58 7.39 14.83
C ASP A 270 7.57 8.11 13.48
N GLU A 271 8.51 7.77 12.58
CA GLU A 271 8.53 8.30 11.22
C GLU A 271 7.25 7.95 10.44
N TYR A 272 6.84 6.67 10.50
CA TYR A 272 5.57 6.24 9.91
C TYR A 272 4.37 6.98 10.54
N LEU A 273 4.33 7.04 11.87
CA LEU A 273 3.23 7.64 12.62
C LEU A 273 3.14 9.14 12.42
N GLY A 274 4.25 9.83 12.11
CA GLY A 274 4.32 11.27 11.91
C GLY A 274 4.05 11.72 10.47
N ARG A 275 4.26 10.86 9.46
CA ARG A 275 4.18 11.26 8.04
C ARG A 275 3.24 10.44 7.19
N PHE A 276 2.98 9.18 7.53
CA PHE A 276 2.17 8.27 6.73
C PHE A 276 0.80 8.02 7.35
N HIS A 277 0.77 7.79 8.66
CA HIS A 277 -0.45 7.51 9.43
C HIS A 277 -1.47 8.66 9.39
N GLU A 278 -1.00 9.90 9.21
CA GLU A 278 -1.88 11.06 9.10
C GLU A 278 -2.80 10.96 7.86
N GLY A 279 -2.24 10.69 6.67
CA GLY A 279 -3.04 10.50 5.45
C GLY A 279 -3.75 9.15 5.37
N TRP A 280 -3.23 8.14 6.10
CA TRP A 280 -3.73 6.77 6.14
C TRP A 280 -3.82 6.24 7.57
N PRO A 281 -4.84 6.64 8.35
CA PRO A 281 -4.98 6.30 9.76
C PRO A 281 -5.51 4.86 9.94
N VAL A 282 -4.83 3.88 9.36
CA VAL A 282 -5.22 2.46 9.35
C VAL A 282 -5.05 1.85 10.74
N ILE A 283 -3.95 2.16 11.42
CA ILE A 283 -3.62 1.62 12.75
C ILE A 283 -4.04 2.56 13.88
N HIS A 284 -4.15 2.05 15.10
CA HIS A 284 -4.43 2.88 16.27
C HIS A 284 -3.13 3.25 16.98
N ALA A 285 -2.57 4.42 16.65
CA ALA A 285 -1.27 4.89 17.14
C ALA A 285 -1.09 4.78 18.67
N PRO A 286 -2.08 5.14 19.52
CA PRO A 286 -1.94 5.03 20.98
C PRO A 286 -1.78 3.61 21.54
N THR A 287 -2.11 2.59 20.73
CA THR A 287 -1.98 1.18 21.11
C THR A 287 -0.98 0.43 20.25
N PHE A 288 -0.24 1.15 19.41
CA PHE A 288 0.77 0.56 18.57
C PHE A 288 2.05 0.45 19.40
N TYR A 289 2.34 -0.77 19.86
CA TYR A 289 3.60 -1.09 20.53
C TYR A 289 4.28 -2.20 19.72
N THR A 290 5.42 -1.86 19.15
CA THR A 290 6.21 -2.72 18.24
C THR A 290 6.50 -4.10 18.85
N GLU A 291 6.68 -4.17 20.17
CA GLU A 291 6.99 -5.41 20.91
C GLU A 291 5.78 -6.34 21.14
N SER A 292 4.56 -5.84 20.98
CA SER A 292 3.32 -6.55 21.35
C SER A 292 2.42 -6.91 20.17
N LEU A 293 2.84 -6.52 18.96
CA LEU A 293 2.05 -6.69 17.76
C LEU A 293 2.59 -7.85 16.91
N PRO A 294 1.72 -8.48 16.09
CA PRO A 294 2.14 -9.55 15.20
C PRO A 294 3.24 -9.08 14.26
N ILE A 295 4.21 -9.96 14.00
CA ILE A 295 5.41 -9.65 13.20
C ILE A 295 5.08 -9.04 11.83
N GLY A 296 3.96 -9.43 11.20
CA GLY A 296 3.52 -8.87 9.93
C GLY A 296 3.23 -7.37 9.98
N LEU A 297 2.43 -6.91 10.95
CA LEU A 297 2.07 -5.50 11.07
C LEU A 297 3.26 -4.65 11.51
N THR A 298 4.02 -5.15 12.48
CA THR A 298 5.26 -4.52 12.94
C THR A 298 6.24 -4.31 11.78
N THR A 299 6.49 -5.36 10.98
CA THR A 299 7.41 -5.26 9.85
C THR A 299 6.90 -4.28 8.80
N THR A 300 5.61 -4.30 8.45
CA THR A 300 5.05 -3.34 7.48
C THR A 300 5.23 -1.90 7.93
N VAL A 301 4.90 -1.57 9.19
CA VAL A 301 5.02 -0.20 9.72
C VAL A 301 6.47 0.26 9.73
N VAL A 302 7.38 -0.58 10.22
CA VAL A 302 8.80 -0.25 10.33
C VAL A 302 9.46 -0.14 8.96
N MET A 303 9.09 -1.01 8.01
CA MET A 303 9.54 -0.96 6.62
C MET A 303 9.16 0.38 5.96
N ILE A 304 7.89 0.79 6.09
CA ILE A 304 7.43 2.09 5.56
C ILE A 304 8.15 3.24 6.27
N GLY A 305 8.30 3.16 7.59
CA GLY A 305 9.01 4.18 8.37
C GLY A 305 10.49 4.33 8.01
N ALA A 306 11.19 3.21 7.80
CA ALA A 306 12.57 3.20 7.33
C ALA A 306 12.69 3.84 5.93
N TRP A 307 11.80 3.47 5.00
CA TRP A 307 11.72 4.06 3.67
C TRP A 307 11.48 5.58 3.73
N LEU A 308 10.60 6.05 4.63
CA LEU A 308 10.31 7.49 4.77
C LEU A 308 11.48 8.28 5.37
N LYS A 309 12.28 7.65 6.24
CA LYS A 309 13.41 8.29 6.92
C LYS A 309 14.62 8.44 6.01
N ASP A 310 15.01 7.37 5.33
CA ASP A 310 16.15 7.34 4.43
C ASP A 310 15.88 6.40 3.24
N PRO A 311 15.20 6.90 2.19
CA PRO A 311 14.87 6.09 1.03
C PRO A 311 16.11 5.54 0.32
N GLU A 312 17.20 6.30 0.25
CA GLU A 312 18.40 5.92 -0.52
C GLU A 312 19.15 4.76 0.14
N ALA A 313 19.36 4.83 1.46
CA ALA A 313 20.07 3.78 2.17
C ALA A 313 19.24 2.49 2.36
N THR A 314 17.90 2.61 2.38
CA THR A 314 17.02 1.48 2.74
C THR A 314 16.26 0.85 1.58
N ASN A 315 16.37 1.40 0.35
CA ASN A 315 15.56 0.97 -0.79
C ASN A 315 15.61 -0.55 -1.05
N ASP A 316 16.79 -1.12 -1.19
CA ASP A 316 16.95 -2.53 -1.59
C ASP A 316 16.38 -3.48 -0.54
N ILE A 317 16.68 -3.22 0.74
CA ILE A 317 16.16 -4.03 1.82
C ILE A 317 14.65 -3.84 2.01
N VAL A 318 14.12 -2.64 1.81
CA VAL A 318 12.67 -2.36 1.84
C VAL A 318 11.96 -3.14 0.75
N LEU A 319 12.50 -3.16 -0.48
CA LEU A 319 11.93 -3.92 -1.59
C LEU A 319 11.96 -5.43 -1.35
N GLU A 320 13.06 -5.96 -0.81
CA GLU A 320 13.16 -7.37 -0.46
C GLU A 320 12.20 -7.74 0.67
N THR A 321 12.10 -6.89 1.71
CA THR A 321 11.12 -7.03 2.80
C THR A 321 9.69 -7.00 2.25
N HIS A 322 9.41 -6.07 1.33
CA HIS A 322 8.12 -5.93 0.68
C HIS A 322 7.76 -7.20 -0.10
N ARG A 323 8.69 -7.76 -0.87
CA ARG A 323 8.51 -8.99 -1.64
C ARG A 323 8.19 -10.18 -0.72
N VAL A 324 8.95 -10.37 0.35
CA VAL A 324 8.72 -11.46 1.31
C VAL A 324 7.35 -11.33 1.97
N LEU A 325 6.98 -10.12 2.42
CA LEU A 325 5.65 -9.86 2.99
C LEU A 325 4.52 -10.11 1.98
N MET A 326 4.68 -9.68 0.72
CA MET A 326 3.71 -9.95 -0.35
C MET A 326 3.46 -11.44 -0.53
N ASP A 327 4.53 -12.24 -0.63
CA ASP A 327 4.42 -13.70 -0.80
C ASP A 327 3.69 -14.34 0.39
N ARG A 328 3.97 -13.87 1.62
CA ARG A 328 3.27 -14.30 2.84
C ARG A 328 1.80 -13.90 2.88
N PHE A 329 1.46 -12.69 2.45
CA PHE A 329 0.06 -12.26 2.39
C PHE A 329 -0.74 -13.09 1.38
N PHE A 330 -0.16 -13.41 0.22
CA PHE A 330 -0.80 -14.32 -0.73
C PHE A 330 -1.01 -15.71 -0.14
N GLU A 331 -0.03 -16.25 0.58
CA GLU A 331 -0.14 -17.52 1.28
C GLU A 331 -1.26 -17.50 2.34
N GLU A 332 -1.31 -16.49 3.20
CA GLU A 332 -2.35 -16.36 4.24
C GLU A 332 -3.76 -16.20 3.66
N LEU A 333 -3.94 -15.36 2.63
CA LEU A 333 -5.25 -15.18 1.99
C LEU A 333 -5.71 -16.40 1.19
N SER A 334 -4.80 -17.31 0.84
CA SER A 334 -5.13 -18.56 0.14
C SER A 334 -5.62 -19.67 1.08
N LYS A 335 -5.49 -19.50 2.41
CA LYS A 335 -5.96 -20.50 3.37
C LYS A 335 -7.49 -20.52 3.39
N PRO A 336 -8.12 -21.72 3.45
CA PRO A 336 -9.56 -21.83 3.44
C PRO A 336 -10.15 -21.13 4.68
N THR A 337 -11.04 -20.20 4.44
CA THR A 337 -11.81 -19.53 5.48
C THR A 337 -12.67 -20.59 6.21
N PRO A 338 -12.58 -20.74 7.56
CA PRO A 338 -13.37 -21.73 8.28
C PRO A 338 -14.88 -21.53 8.05
N ARG A 339 -15.67 -22.60 7.88
CA ARG A 339 -17.13 -22.46 7.67
C ARG A 339 -17.87 -21.85 8.88
N ASP A 340 -17.29 -21.98 10.08
CA ASP A 340 -17.83 -21.45 11.34
C ASP A 340 -17.06 -20.19 11.81
N LEU A 341 -17.00 -19.16 10.96
CA LEU A 341 -16.44 -17.84 11.27
C LEU A 341 -17.06 -17.16 12.49
N ALA A 342 -18.21 -17.64 12.97
CA ALA A 342 -18.94 -17.07 14.09
C ALA A 342 -18.19 -17.20 15.43
N GLU A 343 -17.21 -18.10 15.54
CA GLU A 343 -16.49 -18.39 16.79
C GLU A 343 -15.00 -17.99 16.77
N GLN A 344 -14.41 -17.68 15.61
CA GLN A 344 -13.01 -17.25 15.50
C GLN A 344 -12.87 -15.74 15.28
N PRO A 345 -11.92 -15.08 15.99
CA PRO A 345 -11.66 -13.66 15.78
C PRO A 345 -11.06 -13.40 14.39
N TRP A 346 -11.60 -12.41 13.67
CA TRP A 346 -11.00 -11.92 12.42
C TRP A 346 -9.57 -11.41 12.61
N GLN A 347 -8.71 -11.64 11.62
CA GLN A 347 -7.30 -11.27 11.68
C GLN A 347 -7.08 -9.79 11.32
N THR A 348 -7.57 -8.89 12.18
CA THR A 348 -7.58 -7.45 11.90
C THR A 348 -6.20 -6.89 11.58
N ASP A 349 -5.17 -7.32 12.33
CA ASP A 349 -3.79 -6.85 12.12
C ASP A 349 -3.25 -7.28 10.75
N LEU A 350 -3.55 -8.51 10.30
CA LEU A 350 -3.20 -8.99 8.96
C LEU A 350 -3.85 -8.10 7.87
N TYR A 351 -5.14 -7.79 8.01
CA TYR A 351 -5.83 -6.94 7.03
C TYR A 351 -5.29 -5.51 7.04
N GLN A 352 -4.95 -4.96 8.21
CA GLN A 352 -4.28 -3.67 8.32
C GLN A 352 -2.90 -3.69 7.65
N SER A 353 -2.10 -4.74 7.86
CA SER A 353 -0.81 -4.93 7.17
C SER A 353 -0.98 -4.95 5.67
N ILE A 354 -1.91 -5.75 5.14
CA ILE A 354 -2.14 -5.87 3.70
C ILE A 354 -2.56 -4.54 3.09
N VAL A 355 -3.51 -3.83 3.73
CA VAL A 355 -3.97 -2.51 3.25
C VAL A 355 -2.80 -1.52 3.22
N LEU A 356 -2.01 -1.45 4.28
CA LEU A 356 -0.82 -0.59 4.33
C LEU A 356 0.21 -0.95 3.26
N HIS A 357 0.39 -2.23 2.99
CA HIS A 357 1.32 -2.71 1.97
C HIS A 357 0.87 -2.35 0.54
N ILE A 358 -0.44 -2.40 0.28
CA ILE A 358 -1.04 -1.94 -0.98
C ILE A 358 -0.87 -0.43 -1.14
N ILE A 359 -1.10 0.34 -0.07
CA ILE A 359 -0.89 1.80 -0.09
C ILE A 359 0.60 2.09 -0.33
N PHE A 360 1.51 1.43 0.37
CA PHE A 360 2.95 1.57 0.16
C PHE A 360 3.34 1.29 -1.30
N ALA A 361 2.86 0.20 -1.90
CA ALA A 361 3.12 -0.11 -3.31
C ALA A 361 2.69 1.03 -4.25
N PHE A 362 1.54 1.65 -3.97
CA PHE A 362 1.05 2.79 -4.73
C PHE A 362 1.90 4.06 -4.53
N TYR A 363 2.37 4.31 -3.31
CA TYR A 363 3.27 5.43 -3.00
C TYR A 363 4.68 5.24 -3.55
N TYR A 364 5.17 3.99 -3.60
CA TYR A 364 6.48 3.66 -4.13
C TYR A 364 6.57 3.90 -5.64
N GLY A 365 5.51 3.60 -6.38
CA GLY A 365 5.39 4.02 -7.78
C GLY A 365 6.07 3.16 -8.83
N ASP A 366 6.45 1.93 -8.48
CA ASP A 366 6.90 0.93 -9.44
C ASP A 366 5.71 0.14 -9.99
N GLU A 367 5.60 0.08 -11.32
CA GLU A 367 4.49 -0.58 -12.02
C GLU A 367 4.41 -2.09 -11.76
N LYS A 368 5.54 -2.78 -11.58
CA LYS A 368 5.56 -4.22 -11.27
C LYS A 368 5.03 -4.46 -9.86
N ILE A 369 5.42 -3.61 -8.92
CA ILE A 369 4.97 -3.68 -7.52
C ILE A 369 3.47 -3.36 -7.44
N ILE A 370 3.02 -2.29 -8.10
CA ILE A 370 1.60 -1.91 -8.17
C ILE A 370 0.77 -3.04 -8.78
N ALA A 371 1.23 -3.67 -9.88
CA ALA A 371 0.50 -4.78 -10.51
C ALA A 371 0.29 -5.95 -9.53
N ARG A 372 1.31 -6.32 -8.74
CA ARG A 372 1.18 -7.35 -7.71
C ARG A 372 0.25 -6.91 -6.57
N ALA A 373 0.33 -5.65 -6.13
CA ALA A 373 -0.55 -5.10 -5.10
C ALA A 373 -2.03 -5.10 -5.53
N VAL A 374 -2.33 -4.83 -6.81
CA VAL A 374 -3.70 -4.90 -7.35
C VAL A 374 -4.26 -6.33 -7.28
N LEU A 375 -3.44 -7.35 -7.57
CA LEU A 375 -3.84 -8.76 -7.40
C LEU A 375 -4.12 -9.09 -5.94
N LEU A 376 -3.23 -8.68 -5.03
CA LEU A 376 -3.40 -8.90 -3.60
C LEU A 376 -4.67 -8.21 -3.06
N LYS A 377 -4.92 -6.97 -3.49
CA LYS A 377 -6.16 -6.23 -3.19
C LYS A 377 -7.39 -7.00 -3.65
N GLY A 378 -7.37 -7.56 -4.87
CA GLY A 378 -8.47 -8.37 -5.40
C GLY A 378 -8.77 -9.59 -4.53
N MET A 379 -7.73 -10.32 -4.11
CA MET A 379 -7.86 -11.45 -3.19
C MET A 379 -8.37 -11.02 -1.80
N LEU A 380 -7.84 -9.92 -1.26
CA LEU A 380 -8.29 -9.37 0.02
C LEU A 380 -9.78 -9.05 -0.03
N VAL A 381 -10.24 -8.33 -1.06
CA VAL A 381 -11.67 -7.98 -1.20
C VAL A 381 -12.55 -9.22 -1.29
N ALA A 382 -12.10 -10.28 -2.00
CA ALA A 382 -12.82 -11.54 -2.06
C ALA A 382 -12.96 -12.20 -0.68
N VAL A 383 -11.87 -12.27 0.10
CA VAL A 383 -11.88 -12.80 1.48
C VAL A 383 -12.76 -11.96 2.40
N LEU A 384 -12.66 -10.63 2.32
CA LEU A 384 -13.47 -9.72 3.15
C LEU A 384 -14.98 -9.84 2.85
N ARG A 385 -15.37 -10.14 1.60
CA ARG A 385 -16.76 -10.44 1.23
C ARG A 385 -17.23 -11.77 1.80
N GLU A 386 -16.40 -12.82 1.72
CA GLU A 386 -16.73 -14.14 2.27
C GLU A 386 -17.04 -14.07 3.78
N ILE A 387 -16.34 -13.20 4.51
CA ILE A 387 -16.53 -13.04 5.95
C ILE A 387 -17.53 -11.94 6.34
N GLU A 388 -18.25 -11.33 5.39
CA GLU A 388 -19.19 -10.21 5.62
C GLU A 388 -18.54 -9.02 6.37
N PHE A 389 -17.29 -8.69 6.04
CA PHE A 389 -16.52 -7.64 6.73
C PHE A 389 -17.11 -6.24 6.58
N PHE A 390 -17.80 -5.97 5.47
CA PHE A 390 -18.37 -4.66 5.15
C PHE A 390 -19.71 -4.36 5.85
N VAL A 391 -20.18 -5.24 6.75
CA VAL A 391 -21.50 -5.14 7.38
C VAL A 391 -21.43 -4.76 8.87
N CYS A 392 -22.23 -3.78 9.29
CA CYS A 392 -22.18 -3.21 10.65
C CYS A 392 -22.59 -4.23 11.73
N SER A 393 -23.55 -5.13 11.45
CA SER A 393 -23.98 -6.15 12.42
C SER A 393 -22.85 -7.10 12.81
N SER A 394 -21.96 -7.39 11.86
CA SER A 394 -20.81 -8.26 12.04
C SER A 394 -19.77 -7.64 12.96
N SER A 395 -19.57 -6.31 12.88
CA SER A 395 -18.66 -5.58 13.77
C SER A 395 -19.03 -5.74 15.26
N GLY A 396 -20.30 -5.60 15.62
CA GLY A 396 -20.73 -5.73 17.02
C GLY A 396 -20.51 -7.15 17.57
N HIS A 397 -20.68 -8.16 16.72
CA HIS A 397 -20.42 -9.56 17.05
C HIS A 397 -18.92 -9.83 17.23
N GLN A 398 -18.13 -9.43 16.26
CA GLN A 398 -16.68 -9.58 16.29
C GLN A 398 -16.06 -8.82 17.46
N GLN A 399 -16.61 -7.66 17.84
CA GLN A 399 -16.07 -6.90 18.97
C GLN A 399 -16.20 -7.69 20.27
N ARG A 400 -17.26 -8.49 20.43
CA ARG A 400 -17.44 -9.35 21.61
C ARG A 400 -16.50 -10.56 21.62
N ILE A 401 -16.10 -11.05 20.45
CA ILE A 401 -15.13 -12.14 20.30
C ILE A 401 -13.72 -11.63 20.62
N HIS A 402 -13.33 -10.52 19.99
CA HIS A 402 -12.02 -9.88 20.19
C HIS A 402 -11.85 -9.32 21.60
N PHE A 403 -12.90 -8.70 22.14
CA PHE A 403 -12.88 -8.15 23.49
C PHE A 403 -14.28 -8.20 24.12
N PRO A 404 -14.58 -9.22 24.94
CA PRO A 404 -15.87 -9.35 25.63
C PRO A 404 -16.04 -8.34 26.78
N GLY A 405 -15.00 -7.56 27.10
CA GLY A 405 -15.02 -6.55 28.14
C GLY A 405 -15.91 -5.35 27.79
N THR A 406 -16.14 -4.51 28.79
CA THR A 406 -16.94 -3.27 28.66
C THR A 406 -16.09 -2.01 28.77
N PHE A 407 -14.76 -2.17 28.82
CA PHE A 407 -13.83 -1.04 28.87
C PHE A 407 -13.91 -0.25 27.56
N LEU A 408 -14.52 0.93 27.65
CA LEU A 408 -14.93 1.71 26.49
C LEU A 408 -13.79 2.05 25.51
N PRO A 409 -12.58 2.46 25.95
CA PRO A 409 -11.47 2.75 25.04
C PRO A 409 -11.11 1.56 24.14
N TRP A 410 -11.07 0.34 24.70
CA TRP A 410 -10.77 -0.87 23.93
C TRP A 410 -11.92 -1.27 22.99
N VAL A 411 -13.16 -1.14 23.46
CA VAL A 411 -14.33 -1.42 22.61
C VAL A 411 -14.37 -0.48 21.41
N GLN A 412 -14.05 0.80 21.61
CA GLN A 412 -13.96 1.77 20.53
C GLN A 412 -12.77 1.48 19.62
N SER A 413 -11.58 1.25 20.17
CA SER A 413 -10.39 1.01 19.35
C SER A 413 -10.58 -0.16 18.38
N ILE A 414 -11.15 -1.28 18.84
CA ILE A 414 -11.42 -2.46 18.01
C ILE A 414 -12.41 -2.15 16.87
N ARG A 415 -13.51 -1.45 17.18
CA ARG A 415 -14.51 -1.10 16.17
C ARG A 415 -13.95 -0.14 15.13
N GLU A 416 -13.15 0.82 15.57
CA GLU A 416 -12.57 1.85 14.72
C GLU A 416 -11.43 1.31 13.84
N ARG A 417 -10.65 0.31 14.31
CA ARG A 417 -9.69 -0.43 13.46
C ARG A 417 -10.39 -0.97 12.21
N TRP A 418 -11.56 -1.60 12.34
CA TRP A 418 -12.29 -2.11 11.17
C TRP A 418 -12.81 -1.03 10.25
N LYS A 419 -13.49 -0.01 10.81
CA LYS A 419 -14.03 1.09 9.99
C LYS A 419 -12.93 1.77 9.19
N ARG A 420 -11.76 1.99 9.79
CA ARG A 420 -10.61 2.64 9.15
C ARG A 420 -9.91 1.74 8.14
N THR A 421 -9.84 0.43 8.37
CA THR A 421 -9.41 -0.53 7.34
C THR A 421 -10.33 -0.50 6.13
N ILE A 422 -11.66 -0.48 6.33
CA ILE A 422 -12.65 -0.41 5.23
C ILE A 422 -12.54 0.91 4.49
N ALA A 423 -12.53 2.04 5.20
CA ALA A 423 -12.42 3.37 4.60
C ALA A 423 -11.12 3.53 3.79
N SER A 424 -10.00 3.06 4.33
CA SER A 424 -8.70 3.11 3.65
C SER A 424 -8.66 2.19 2.44
N LEU A 425 -9.18 0.95 2.56
CA LEU A 425 -9.28 0.03 1.44
C LEU A 425 -10.18 0.58 0.32
N TYR A 426 -11.28 1.25 0.67
CA TYR A 426 -12.18 1.89 -0.29
C TYR A 426 -11.53 3.08 -1.02
N LYS A 427 -10.80 3.93 -0.27
CA LYS A 427 -10.02 5.04 -0.83
C LYS A 427 -8.95 4.55 -1.81
N ILE A 428 -8.12 3.59 -1.40
CA ILE A 428 -7.04 3.05 -2.26
C ILE A 428 -7.58 2.26 -3.46
N ASP A 429 -8.73 1.56 -3.33
CA ASP A 429 -9.41 0.92 -4.46
C ASP A 429 -9.75 1.93 -5.56
N THR A 430 -10.27 3.10 -5.16
CA THR A 430 -10.61 4.17 -6.08
C THR A 430 -9.37 4.79 -6.73
N TYR A 431 -8.32 5.05 -5.95
CA TYR A 431 -7.05 5.59 -6.47
C TYR A 431 -6.42 4.66 -7.50
N LEU A 432 -6.35 3.36 -7.20
CA LEU A 432 -5.83 2.35 -8.14
C LEU A 432 -6.75 2.20 -9.37
N SER A 433 -8.07 2.30 -9.20
CA SER A 433 -9.03 2.28 -10.30
C SER A 433 -8.82 3.45 -11.28
N ILE A 434 -8.58 4.66 -10.76
CA ILE A 434 -8.22 5.85 -11.55
C ILE A 434 -6.89 5.62 -12.26
N ALA A 435 -5.84 5.26 -11.51
CA ALA A 435 -4.49 5.10 -12.05
C ALA A 435 -4.37 4.05 -13.15
N ARG A 436 -5.14 2.95 -13.03
CA ARG A 436 -5.09 1.80 -13.96
C ARG A 436 -6.14 1.87 -15.08
N TRP A 437 -7.00 2.88 -15.08
CA TRP A 437 -8.16 2.93 -15.98
C TRP A 437 -8.99 1.65 -15.92
N GLN A 438 -9.36 1.24 -14.71
CA GLN A 438 -10.15 0.03 -14.43
C GLN A 438 -11.38 0.39 -13.60
N PRO A 439 -12.46 -0.42 -13.61
CA PRO A 439 -13.59 -0.19 -12.70
C PRO A 439 -13.13 -0.38 -11.24
N PRO A 440 -13.69 0.38 -10.29
CA PRO A 440 -13.50 0.12 -8.87
C PRO A 440 -14.07 -1.25 -8.51
N THR A 441 -13.44 -1.92 -7.54
CA THR A 441 -13.81 -3.29 -7.16
C THR A 441 -14.76 -3.34 -5.97
N ILE A 442 -14.82 -2.28 -5.16
CA ILE A 442 -15.71 -2.15 -4.01
C ILE A 442 -16.82 -1.17 -4.35
N HIS A 443 -18.07 -1.61 -4.21
CA HIS A 443 -19.22 -0.76 -4.44
C HIS A 443 -19.64 -0.06 -3.15
N ARG A 444 -20.08 1.20 -3.25
CA ARG A 444 -20.52 1.98 -2.08
C ARG A 444 -21.73 1.35 -1.38
N GLU A 445 -22.55 0.62 -2.12
CA GLU A 445 -23.73 -0.09 -1.61
C GLU A 445 -23.35 -1.25 -0.67
N GLU A 446 -22.12 -1.75 -0.76
CA GLU A 446 -21.58 -2.78 0.15
C GLU A 446 -21.16 -2.19 1.51
N LEU A 447 -20.95 -0.87 1.59
CA LEU A 447 -20.40 -0.18 2.77
C LEU A 447 -21.48 0.10 3.83
N ASP A 448 -21.99 -0.97 4.43
CA ASP A 448 -22.87 -0.90 5.59
C ASP A 448 -22.07 -0.72 6.89
N VAL A 449 -21.25 0.31 6.99
CA VAL A 449 -20.52 0.67 8.22
C VAL A 449 -20.73 2.13 8.58
N ALA A 450 -20.79 2.42 9.88
CA ALA A 450 -20.94 3.78 10.37
C ALA A 450 -19.68 4.61 10.08
N LEU A 451 -19.83 5.94 10.07
CA LEU A 451 -18.69 6.86 9.96
C LEU A 451 -17.60 6.55 11.00
N PRO A 452 -16.31 6.67 10.61
CA PRO A 452 -15.21 6.67 11.56
C PRO A 452 -15.34 7.83 12.56
N SER A 453 -14.82 7.58 13.76
CA SER A 453 -14.57 8.60 14.78
C SER A 453 -13.65 9.71 14.27
N THR A 454 -13.66 10.86 14.93
CA THR A 454 -12.75 11.96 14.60
C THR A 454 -11.28 11.54 14.68
N PHE A 455 -10.40 12.20 13.90
CA PHE A 455 -8.96 11.97 13.95
C PHE A 455 -8.39 12.24 15.36
N ALA A 456 -8.89 13.28 16.02
CA ALA A 456 -8.54 13.67 17.40
C ALA A 456 -8.80 12.56 18.42
N LEU A 457 -9.97 11.90 18.35
CA LEU A 457 -10.30 10.79 19.26
C LEU A 457 -9.49 9.54 18.92
N TRP A 458 -9.29 9.26 17.63
CA TRP A 458 -8.50 8.11 17.18
C TRP A 458 -7.02 8.18 17.58
N ASN A 459 -6.49 9.39 17.74
CA ASN A 459 -5.10 9.62 18.15
C ASN A 459 -5.00 10.13 19.60
N ALA A 460 -5.93 9.72 20.47
CA ALA A 460 -5.90 10.06 21.89
C ALA A 460 -4.85 9.20 22.64
N HIS A 461 -3.65 9.74 22.83
CA HIS A 461 -2.57 9.08 23.56
C HIS A 461 -2.81 9.18 25.08
N GLY A 462 -3.18 8.06 25.70
CA GLY A 462 -3.47 8.00 27.13
C GLY A 462 -4.96 8.00 27.46
N LEU A 463 -5.31 7.37 28.59
CA LEU A 463 -6.70 7.24 29.03
C LEU A 463 -7.31 8.58 29.45
N ASP A 464 -6.52 9.44 30.08
CA ASP A 464 -6.96 10.76 30.50
C ASP A 464 -7.31 11.63 29.28
N VAL A 465 -6.47 11.62 28.24
CA VAL A 465 -6.72 12.31 26.96
C VAL A 465 -7.97 11.77 26.29
N PHE A 466 -8.10 10.45 26.20
CA PHE A 466 -9.29 9.80 25.63
C PHE A 466 -10.58 10.24 26.35
N PHE A 467 -10.61 10.20 27.68
CA PHE A 467 -11.81 10.57 28.44
C PHE A 467 -12.09 12.09 28.43
N LYS A 468 -11.08 12.94 28.19
CA LYS A 468 -11.26 14.38 27.93
C LYS A 468 -11.87 14.66 26.55
N ARG A 469 -11.48 13.90 25.52
CA ARG A 469 -11.91 14.09 24.12
C ARG A 469 -13.24 13.41 23.80
N LEU A 470 -13.53 12.27 24.43
CA LEU A 470 -14.75 11.50 24.16
C LEU A 470 -16.07 12.32 24.30
N PRO A 471 -16.25 13.22 25.29
CA PRO A 471 -17.44 14.07 25.35
C PRO A 471 -17.55 15.09 24.21
N GLN A 472 -16.45 15.39 23.52
CA GLN A 472 -16.37 16.30 22.38
C GLN A 472 -16.63 15.56 21.05
N GLU A 473 -16.61 14.23 21.06
CA GLU A 473 -16.91 13.41 19.89
C GLU A 473 -18.38 13.59 19.49
N PRO A 474 -18.69 13.86 18.21
CA PRO A 474 -20.06 14.03 17.77
C PRO A 474 -20.79 12.69 17.78
N ALA A 475 -21.59 12.44 18.84
CA ALA A 475 -22.25 11.16 19.09
C ALA A 475 -23.09 10.64 17.90
N ASP A 476 -23.68 11.56 17.13
CA ASP A 476 -24.55 11.25 16.00
C ASP A 476 -23.79 10.71 14.78
N ARG A 477 -22.46 10.87 14.67
CA ARG A 477 -21.67 10.33 13.53
C ARG A 477 -21.87 8.82 13.36
N THR A 478 -21.91 8.10 14.48
CA THR A 478 -22.10 6.64 14.48
C THR A 478 -23.48 6.19 13.99
N SER A 479 -24.43 7.11 13.85
CA SER A 479 -25.77 6.83 13.34
C SER A 479 -25.87 6.89 11.81
N TYR A 480 -24.85 7.41 11.13
CA TYR A 480 -24.82 7.55 9.68
C TYR A 480 -23.85 6.56 9.05
N LYS A 481 -24.27 5.93 7.95
CA LYS A 481 -23.48 4.92 7.24
C LYS A 481 -22.67 5.55 6.11
N LEU A 482 -21.52 4.95 5.78
CA LEU A 482 -20.71 5.36 4.63
C LEU A 482 -21.50 5.27 3.31
N SER A 483 -22.27 4.20 3.12
CA SER A 483 -23.17 4.04 1.96
C SER A 483 -24.19 5.17 1.81
N GLU A 484 -24.70 5.74 2.91
CA GLU A 484 -25.66 6.84 2.88
C GLU A 484 -25.02 8.16 2.46
N ILE A 485 -23.81 8.43 2.97
CA ILE A 485 -23.08 9.69 2.73
C ILE A 485 -22.52 9.72 1.31
N THR A 486 -21.91 8.62 0.86
CA THR A 486 -21.35 8.47 -0.49
C THR A 486 -22.40 8.52 -1.61
N ASN A 487 -23.69 8.42 -1.27
CA ASN A 487 -24.78 8.44 -2.24
C ASN A 487 -25.55 9.78 -2.27
N ASN A 488 -25.50 10.58 -1.20
CA ASN A 488 -26.32 11.79 -1.12
C ASN A 488 -25.60 12.96 -0.42
N PRO A 489 -25.19 14.01 -1.17
CA PRO A 489 -24.58 15.19 -0.59
C PRO A 489 -25.52 16.03 0.28
N ASN A 490 -26.84 15.87 0.12
CA ASN A 490 -27.85 16.51 0.97
C ASN A 490 -28.24 15.64 2.18
N SER A 491 -27.38 14.71 2.59
CA SER A 491 -27.60 13.89 3.78
C SER A 491 -27.80 14.75 5.03
N ARG A 492 -28.60 14.26 5.98
CA ARG A 492 -28.76 14.89 7.31
C ARG A 492 -27.45 14.90 8.12
N ALA A 493 -26.47 14.10 7.71
CA ALA A 493 -25.13 14.09 8.28
C ALA A 493 -24.27 15.31 7.92
N ARG A 494 -24.72 16.19 7.01
CA ARG A 494 -23.91 17.27 6.43
C ARG A 494 -23.14 18.13 7.45
N SER A 495 -23.78 18.52 8.56
CA SER A 495 -23.14 19.32 9.61
C SER A 495 -22.09 18.56 10.44
N LEU A 496 -22.01 17.24 10.29
CA LEU A 496 -21.11 16.36 11.01
C LEU A 496 -19.93 15.91 10.14
N LEU A 497 -19.96 16.16 8.82
CA LEU A 497 -18.95 15.68 7.88
C LEU A 497 -17.59 16.33 8.12
N LEU A 498 -16.55 15.49 8.00
CA LEU A 498 -15.14 15.86 7.97
C LEU A 498 -14.62 15.80 6.52
N LEU A 499 -13.44 16.37 6.27
CA LEU A 499 -12.80 16.35 4.94
C LEU A 499 -12.66 14.93 4.40
N GLU A 500 -12.29 13.98 5.25
CA GLU A 500 -12.12 12.57 4.91
C GLU A 500 -13.44 11.91 4.52
N ASP A 501 -14.56 12.30 5.16
CA ASP A 501 -15.88 11.76 4.81
C ASP A 501 -16.31 12.24 3.41
N VAL A 502 -16.04 13.51 3.10
CA VAL A 502 -16.29 14.08 1.77
C VAL A 502 -15.34 13.47 0.73
N HIS A 503 -14.09 13.21 1.10
CA HIS A 503 -13.14 12.50 0.25
C HIS A 503 -13.66 11.10 -0.11
N LEU A 504 -14.14 10.32 0.87
CA LEU A 504 -14.77 9.03 0.59
C LEU A 504 -16.03 9.17 -0.27
N ALA A 505 -16.79 10.26 -0.12
CA ALA A 505 -17.94 10.54 -0.97
C ALA A 505 -17.56 10.84 -2.42
N LEU A 506 -16.45 11.57 -2.65
CA LEU A 506 -15.85 11.72 -3.98
C LEU A 506 -15.41 10.36 -4.54
N CYS A 507 -14.80 9.49 -3.72
CA CYS A 507 -14.51 8.12 -4.15
C CYS A 507 -15.79 7.38 -4.61
N GLY A 508 -16.92 7.60 -3.94
CA GLY A 508 -18.23 7.07 -4.30
C GLY A 508 -18.83 7.57 -5.62
N LEU A 509 -18.35 8.68 -6.17
CA LEU A 509 -18.76 9.14 -7.50
C LEU A 509 -18.03 8.41 -8.64
N HIS A 510 -16.84 7.89 -8.38
CA HIS A 510 -15.98 7.29 -9.39
C HIS A 510 -16.63 6.18 -10.21
N PRO A 511 -17.39 5.21 -9.63
CA PRO A 511 -18.09 4.20 -10.42
C PRO A 511 -19.08 4.80 -11.44
N GLY A 512 -19.76 5.90 -11.06
CA GLY A 512 -20.70 6.59 -11.92
C GLY A 512 -20.00 7.31 -13.09
N ILE A 513 -18.90 7.99 -12.80
CA ILE A 513 -18.05 8.65 -13.80
C ILE A 513 -17.45 7.63 -14.77
N TRP A 514 -16.92 6.52 -14.23
CA TRP A 514 -16.42 5.41 -15.02
C TRP A 514 -17.50 4.88 -15.99
N ASN A 515 -18.70 4.59 -15.48
CA ASN A 515 -19.80 4.10 -16.31
C ASN A 515 -20.21 5.10 -17.39
N HIS A 516 -20.30 6.40 -17.04
CA HIS A 516 -20.57 7.46 -18.00
C HIS A 516 -19.53 7.45 -19.13
N LEU A 517 -18.24 7.42 -18.79
CA LEU A 517 -17.16 7.40 -19.77
C LEU A 517 -17.23 6.16 -20.67
N GLN A 518 -17.52 4.97 -20.12
CA GLN A 518 -17.66 3.76 -20.93
C GLN A 518 -18.85 3.83 -21.90
N ILE A 519 -19.97 4.42 -21.48
CA ILE A 519 -21.15 4.60 -22.35
C ILE A 519 -20.84 5.59 -23.47
N THR A 520 -20.26 6.75 -23.14
CA THR A 520 -19.87 7.78 -24.11
C THR A 520 -18.91 7.20 -25.16
N ARG A 521 -17.92 6.41 -24.74
CA ARG A 521 -16.97 5.73 -25.65
C ARG A 521 -17.61 4.69 -26.57
N ARG A 522 -18.61 3.96 -26.10
CA ARG A 522 -19.28 2.91 -26.88
C ARG A 522 -20.30 3.46 -27.87
N THR A 523 -21.01 4.50 -27.47
CA THR A 523 -22.16 5.03 -28.22
C THR A 523 -21.84 6.28 -29.02
N GLY A 524 -20.75 6.99 -28.69
CA GLY A 524 -20.44 8.32 -29.21
C GLY A 524 -21.37 9.42 -28.70
N ALA A 525 -22.42 9.07 -27.95
CA ALA A 525 -23.42 10.00 -27.45
C ALA A 525 -23.20 10.27 -25.95
N VAL A 526 -23.14 11.55 -25.58
CA VAL A 526 -23.06 11.98 -24.19
C VAL A 526 -24.45 11.87 -23.56
N GLY A 527 -24.60 11.00 -22.56
CA GLY A 527 -25.82 10.92 -21.75
C GLY A 527 -26.00 12.17 -20.88
N LEU A 528 -26.65 13.21 -21.41
CA LEU A 528 -26.76 14.54 -20.78
C LEU A 528 -27.33 14.51 -19.35
N ASP A 529 -28.32 13.66 -19.07
CA ASP A 529 -28.90 13.56 -17.73
C ASP A 529 -27.91 12.97 -16.70
N SER A 530 -27.16 11.94 -17.12
CA SER A 530 -26.10 11.36 -16.30
C SER A 530 -24.96 12.34 -16.07
N LEU A 531 -24.56 13.08 -17.12
CA LEU A 531 -23.51 14.10 -17.04
C LEU A 531 -23.90 15.20 -16.05
N ARG A 532 -25.11 15.78 -16.21
CA ARG A 532 -25.63 16.84 -15.32
C ARG A 532 -25.73 16.38 -13.88
N SER A 533 -26.23 15.16 -13.66
CA SER A 533 -26.32 14.59 -12.32
C SER A 533 -24.94 14.44 -11.68
N LEU A 534 -23.97 13.81 -12.37
CA LEU A 534 -22.62 13.61 -11.84
C LEU A 534 -21.89 14.94 -11.60
N ALA A 535 -21.99 15.88 -12.54
CA ALA A 535 -21.43 17.22 -12.40
C ALA A 535 -22.00 17.95 -11.17
N TRP A 536 -23.32 17.89 -10.97
CA TRP A 536 -23.96 18.48 -9.80
C TRP A 536 -23.45 17.87 -8.49
N HIS A 537 -23.29 16.54 -8.43
CA HIS A 537 -22.73 15.88 -7.25
C HIS A 537 -21.28 16.31 -6.98
N LEU A 538 -20.46 16.37 -8.03
CA LEU A 538 -19.05 16.75 -7.95
C LEU A 538 -18.89 18.18 -7.40
N GLU A 539 -19.65 19.14 -7.94
CA GLU A 539 -19.66 20.53 -7.46
C GLU A 539 -20.22 20.66 -6.04
N THR A 540 -21.24 19.87 -5.70
CA THR A 540 -21.80 19.89 -4.34
C THR A 540 -20.77 19.42 -3.30
N TRP A 541 -19.97 18.39 -3.63
CA TRP A 541 -18.90 17.94 -2.74
C TRP A 541 -17.74 18.92 -2.65
N LYS A 542 -17.36 19.60 -3.74
CA LYS A 542 -16.38 20.71 -3.70
C LYS A 542 -16.85 21.82 -2.76
N ALA A 543 -18.10 22.26 -2.90
CA ALA A 543 -18.67 23.29 -2.04
C ALA A 543 -18.66 22.87 -0.56
N GLU A 544 -18.83 21.58 -0.28
CA GLU A 544 -18.75 21.05 1.07
C GLU A 544 -17.31 21.01 1.63
N LEU A 545 -16.31 20.67 0.81
CA LEU A 545 -14.89 20.79 1.17
C LEU A 545 -14.52 22.25 1.51
N GLU A 546 -14.92 23.19 0.66
CA GLU A 546 -14.68 24.63 0.86
C GLU A 546 -15.38 25.14 2.12
N ARG A 547 -16.61 24.70 2.38
CA ARG A 547 -17.36 25.03 3.60
C ARG A 547 -16.63 24.54 4.86
N ILE A 548 -16.18 23.28 4.86
CA ILE A 548 -15.44 22.68 5.99
C ILE A 548 -14.11 23.42 6.20
N SER A 549 -13.36 23.67 5.12
CA SER A 549 -12.11 24.43 5.13
C SER A 549 -12.29 25.83 5.74
N GLN A 550 -13.31 26.57 5.28
CA GLN A 550 -13.62 27.91 5.78
C GLN A 550 -13.95 27.90 7.29
N GLN A 551 -14.70 26.90 7.77
CA GLN A 551 -15.00 26.76 9.20
C GLN A 551 -13.75 26.47 10.03
N CYS A 552 -12.84 25.66 9.51
CA CYS A 552 -11.54 25.42 10.13
C CYS A 552 -10.71 26.72 10.20
N SER A 553 -10.63 27.49 9.11
CA SER A 553 -9.89 28.76 9.08
C SER A 553 -10.49 29.84 9.99
N GLN A 554 -11.81 29.95 10.10
CA GLN A 554 -12.47 30.93 11.00
C GLN A 554 -12.22 30.62 12.48
N SER A 555 -12.08 29.35 12.83
CA SER A 555 -11.75 28.90 14.19
C SER A 555 -10.33 29.35 14.61
N PHE A 556 -9.43 29.59 13.65
CA PHE A 556 -8.07 30.09 13.91
C PHE A 556 -8.05 31.57 14.36
N LEU A 557 -8.93 32.39 13.79
CA LEU A 557 -8.91 33.85 13.98
C LEU A 557 -9.55 34.35 15.28
N THR A 558 -10.37 33.52 15.94
CA THR A 558 -11.32 34.03 16.94
C THR A 558 -10.94 33.79 18.41
N GLU A 559 -9.84 33.10 18.74
CA GLU A 559 -9.36 32.72 20.10
C GLU A 559 -10.39 32.04 21.04
N LYS A 560 -11.68 32.03 20.69
CA LYS A 560 -12.76 31.31 21.35
C LYS A 560 -12.59 29.81 21.14
N THR A 561 -13.18 29.01 22.03
CA THR A 561 -13.22 27.55 21.94
C THR A 561 -13.53 27.10 20.52
N ALA A 562 -12.58 26.43 19.86
CA ALA A 562 -12.75 25.96 18.50
C ALA A 562 -13.99 25.08 18.40
N GLY A 563 -14.80 25.28 17.36
CA GLY A 563 -15.95 24.43 17.07
C GLY A 563 -15.55 23.20 16.25
N LEU A 564 -16.46 22.25 16.08
CA LEU A 564 -16.40 21.32 14.96
C LEU A 564 -16.52 22.11 13.64
N PRO A 565 -15.77 21.74 12.58
CA PRO A 565 -14.98 20.51 12.45
C PRO A 565 -13.53 20.63 12.94
N PHE A 566 -13.03 21.82 13.28
CA PHE A 566 -11.60 22.01 13.62
C PHE A 566 -11.13 21.15 14.80
N VAL A 567 -11.93 21.06 15.88
CA VAL A 567 -11.60 20.22 17.06
C VAL A 567 -11.44 18.74 16.71
N ALA A 568 -12.05 18.27 15.62
CA ALA A 568 -11.90 16.88 15.17
C ALA A 568 -10.47 16.55 14.69
N TYR A 569 -9.64 17.56 14.44
CA TYR A 569 -8.26 17.44 13.93
C TYR A 569 -7.20 17.81 14.97
N LEU A 570 -7.59 18.33 16.15
CA LEU A 570 -6.68 18.64 17.24
C LEU A 570 -6.13 17.34 17.86
N GLY A 571 -4.82 17.12 17.72
CA GLY A 571 -4.14 15.84 17.98
C GLY A 571 -2.94 15.93 18.95
N ARG A 572 -2.33 14.76 19.21
CA ARG A 572 -1.05 14.39 19.88
C ARG A 572 -0.42 15.17 21.05
N PHE A 573 -0.74 16.42 21.40
CA PHE A 573 -0.02 17.14 22.47
C PHE A 573 -0.94 18.04 23.31
N ASP A 574 -1.54 17.48 24.37
CA ASP A 574 -2.36 18.22 25.34
C ASP A 574 -1.52 19.23 26.19
N GLU A 575 -0.20 19.31 26.00
CA GLU A 575 0.73 20.16 26.77
C GLU A 575 1.09 21.50 26.09
N ASP A 576 0.99 21.63 24.75
CA ASP A 576 1.26 22.86 23.99
C ASP A 576 0.17 23.18 22.94
N PRO A 577 -0.81 24.04 23.29
CA PRO A 577 -1.93 24.41 22.40
C PRO A 577 -1.52 25.10 21.09
N SER A 578 -0.36 25.76 21.04
CA SER A 578 0.07 26.49 19.85
C SER A 578 0.60 25.53 18.78
N ARG A 579 1.41 24.55 19.20
CA ARG A 579 1.92 23.49 18.33
C ARG A 579 0.80 22.59 17.81
N GLU A 580 -0.20 22.28 18.63
CA GLU A 580 -1.36 21.48 18.23
C GLU A 580 -2.17 22.14 17.10
N ARG A 581 -2.44 23.45 17.22
CA ARG A 581 -3.15 24.20 16.17
C ARG A 581 -2.38 24.25 14.87
N HIS A 582 -1.05 24.40 14.93
CA HIS A 582 -0.22 24.40 13.74
C HIS A 582 -0.26 23.03 13.03
N ALA A 583 -0.04 21.94 13.77
CA ALA A 583 -0.10 20.59 13.22
C ALA A 583 -1.48 20.27 12.61
N ALA A 584 -2.57 20.58 13.31
CA ALA A 584 -3.93 20.41 12.78
C ALA A 584 -4.17 21.23 11.50
N THR A 585 -3.64 22.46 11.44
CA THR A 585 -3.78 23.32 10.25
C THR A 585 -3.07 22.73 9.04
N VAL A 586 -1.84 22.25 9.22
CA VAL A 586 -1.10 21.54 8.16
C VAL A 586 -1.90 20.33 7.69
N HIS A 587 -2.33 19.49 8.63
CA HIS A 587 -3.09 18.28 8.32
C HIS A 587 -4.36 18.57 7.51
N ILE A 588 -5.13 19.59 7.91
CA ILE A 588 -6.33 20.05 7.21
C ILE A 588 -5.98 20.52 5.78
N LYS A 589 -4.89 21.28 5.60
CA LYS A 589 -4.43 21.72 4.28
C LYS A 589 -4.09 20.52 3.39
N CYS A 590 -3.38 19.52 3.92
CA CYS A 590 -3.02 18.30 3.18
C CYS A 590 -4.27 17.52 2.76
N LEU A 591 -5.18 17.23 3.69
CA LEU A 591 -6.43 16.51 3.39
C LEU A 591 -7.30 17.24 2.36
N LEU A 592 -7.39 18.58 2.47
CA LEU A 592 -8.11 19.41 1.52
C LEU A 592 -7.47 19.35 0.13
N SER A 593 -6.14 19.47 0.05
CA SER A 593 -5.39 19.34 -1.19
C SER A 593 -5.66 17.99 -1.86
N ASP A 594 -5.56 16.88 -1.13
CA ASP A 594 -5.78 15.54 -1.69
C ASP A 594 -7.22 15.36 -2.20
N ALA A 595 -8.20 15.86 -1.46
CA ALA A 595 -9.61 15.79 -1.86
C ALA A 595 -9.90 16.66 -3.10
N LEU A 596 -9.30 17.86 -3.19
CA LEU A 596 -9.43 18.73 -4.36
C LEU A 596 -8.72 18.14 -5.58
N MET A 597 -7.57 17.48 -5.41
CA MET A 597 -6.90 16.76 -6.51
C MET A 597 -7.80 15.66 -7.07
N LEU A 598 -8.45 14.88 -6.20
CA LEU A 598 -9.45 13.89 -6.63
C LEU A 598 -10.65 14.55 -7.36
N TYR A 599 -11.15 15.68 -6.86
CA TYR A 599 -12.20 16.46 -7.52
C TYR A 599 -11.79 16.86 -8.95
N HIS A 600 -10.58 17.39 -9.14
CA HIS A 600 -10.10 17.79 -10.47
C HIS A 600 -9.89 16.60 -11.40
N ILE A 601 -9.33 15.49 -10.90
CA ILE A 601 -9.21 14.23 -11.66
C ILE A 601 -10.57 13.79 -12.18
N GLN A 602 -11.55 13.70 -11.29
CA GLN A 602 -12.90 13.25 -11.63
C GLN A 602 -13.62 14.21 -12.56
N GLY A 603 -13.42 15.52 -12.39
CA GLY A 603 -13.92 16.53 -13.34
C GLY A 603 -13.32 16.37 -14.73
N MET A 604 -12.01 16.16 -14.84
CA MET A 604 -11.37 15.87 -16.12
C MET A 604 -11.91 14.58 -16.75
N GLN A 605 -12.10 13.50 -15.99
CA GLN A 605 -12.66 12.24 -16.49
C GLN A 605 -14.13 12.33 -16.88
N LEU A 606 -14.88 13.24 -16.25
CA LEU A 606 -16.28 13.47 -16.58
C LEU A 606 -16.45 14.21 -17.91
N TYR A 607 -15.52 15.11 -18.24
CA TYR A 607 -15.61 15.99 -19.41
C TYR A 607 -14.63 15.64 -20.56
N ALA A 608 -13.70 14.71 -20.36
CA ALA A 608 -12.73 14.30 -21.37
C ALA A 608 -12.41 12.80 -21.31
N ASP A 609 -12.20 12.18 -22.48
CA ASP A 609 -11.62 10.83 -22.57
C ASP A 609 -10.10 10.91 -22.48
N VAL A 610 -9.60 11.14 -21.26
CA VAL A 610 -8.17 11.26 -20.94
C VAL A 610 -7.37 10.02 -21.38
N ARG A 611 -8.01 8.84 -21.44
CA ARG A 611 -7.35 7.63 -21.94
C ARG A 611 -7.14 7.68 -23.45
N THR A 612 -8.08 8.24 -24.20
CA THR A 612 -7.92 8.48 -25.64
C THR A 612 -6.89 9.57 -25.89
N ILE A 613 -6.91 10.66 -25.11
CA ILE A 613 -5.88 11.71 -25.14
C ILE A 613 -4.48 11.11 -24.91
N SER A 614 -4.31 10.32 -23.86
CA SER A 614 -3.05 9.66 -23.52
C SER A 614 -2.56 8.76 -24.66
N ALA A 615 -3.45 7.98 -25.28
CA ALA A 615 -3.08 7.11 -26.40
C ALA A 615 -2.57 7.89 -27.63
N VAL A 616 -3.15 9.06 -27.91
CA VAL A 616 -2.69 9.93 -29.01
C VAL A 616 -1.37 10.60 -28.63
N ALA A 617 -1.26 11.16 -27.42
CA ALA A 617 -0.03 11.80 -26.93
C ALA A 617 1.17 10.85 -27.00
N THR A 618 1.04 9.62 -26.47
CA THR A 618 2.10 8.61 -26.50
C THR A 618 2.48 8.20 -27.92
N TYR A 619 1.54 8.19 -28.87
CA TYR A 619 1.85 7.93 -30.28
C TYR A 619 2.60 9.09 -30.94
N MET A 620 2.28 10.34 -30.58
CA MET A 620 2.96 11.51 -31.13
C MET A 620 4.39 11.69 -30.59
N ASP A 621 4.71 11.11 -29.43
CA ASP A 621 6.02 11.19 -28.79
C ASP A 621 6.98 10.06 -29.21
N THR A 622 6.49 8.99 -29.82
CA THR A 622 7.37 7.95 -30.36
C THR A 622 8.21 8.51 -31.51
N PRO A 623 9.55 8.53 -31.41
CA PRO A 623 10.41 9.06 -32.47
C PRO A 623 10.30 8.16 -33.70
N THR A 624 9.50 8.58 -34.67
CA THR A 624 9.32 7.88 -35.95
C THR A 624 10.61 7.97 -36.77
N GLN A 625 11.42 6.92 -36.79
CA GLN A 625 12.27 6.64 -37.95
C GLN A 625 11.45 5.83 -38.96
N ASN A 626 11.17 6.46 -40.10
CA ASN A 626 10.51 5.94 -41.30
C ASN A 626 9.05 5.49 -41.13
N GLU A 627 8.13 6.29 -41.70
CA GLU A 627 6.68 6.10 -41.63
C GLU A 627 6.22 4.65 -41.85
N PRO A 628 5.16 4.27 -41.12
CA PRO A 628 3.93 3.87 -41.78
C PRO A 628 2.79 4.78 -41.33
N SER A 629 1.91 5.11 -42.28
CA SER A 629 0.66 5.87 -42.08
C SER A 629 0.04 5.70 -40.69
N THR A 630 -0.32 6.80 -40.03
CA THR A 630 -0.96 6.80 -38.71
C THR A 630 -2.05 5.72 -38.63
N PRO A 631 -2.01 4.80 -37.66
CA PRO A 631 -2.99 3.73 -37.58
C PRO A 631 -4.42 4.29 -37.64
N PRO A 632 -5.36 3.67 -38.37
CA PRO A 632 -6.72 4.19 -38.51
C PRO A 632 -7.41 4.48 -37.17
N ARG A 633 -7.07 3.70 -36.14
CA ARG A 633 -7.53 3.92 -34.77
C ARG A 633 -7.05 5.25 -34.17
N ILE A 634 -5.77 5.60 -34.36
CA ILE A 634 -5.21 6.87 -33.87
C ILE A 634 -5.75 8.03 -34.69
N GLN A 635 -5.92 7.87 -36.01
CA GLN A 635 -6.57 8.89 -36.86
C GLN A 635 -8.01 9.19 -36.38
N ASN A 636 -8.80 8.14 -36.08
CA ASN A 636 -10.14 8.30 -35.53
C ASN A 636 -10.12 9.01 -34.17
N TYR A 637 -9.15 8.70 -33.30
CA TYR A 637 -8.98 9.40 -32.04
C TYR A 637 -8.60 10.87 -32.22
N GLN A 638 -7.73 11.18 -33.17
CA GLN A 638 -7.38 12.58 -33.49
C GLN A 638 -8.60 13.35 -34.01
N ALA A 639 -9.43 12.75 -34.87
CA ALA A 639 -10.67 13.36 -35.32
C ALA A 639 -11.66 13.61 -34.16
N GLN A 640 -11.80 12.65 -33.24
CA GLN A 640 -12.60 12.82 -32.02
C GLN A 640 -12.06 13.94 -31.13
N LEU A 641 -10.74 14.08 -31.01
CA LEU A 641 -10.12 15.16 -30.22
C LEU A 641 -10.34 16.53 -30.85
N HIS A 642 -10.30 16.65 -32.18
CA HIS A 642 -10.67 17.89 -32.88
C HIS A 642 -12.12 18.29 -32.60
N GLU A 643 -13.06 17.34 -32.71
CA GLU A 643 -14.47 17.60 -32.42
C GLU A 643 -14.66 17.97 -30.94
N TRP A 644 -14.06 17.20 -30.02
CA TRP A 644 -14.11 17.46 -28.59
C TRP A 644 -13.54 18.84 -28.25
N ALA A 645 -12.40 19.25 -28.82
CA ALA A 645 -11.75 20.51 -28.47
C ALA A 645 -12.64 21.75 -28.69
N ALA A 646 -13.60 21.69 -29.62
CA ALA A 646 -14.57 22.76 -29.86
C ALA A 646 -15.74 22.81 -28.84
N THR A 647 -15.96 21.75 -28.06
CA THR A 647 -17.13 21.60 -27.17
C THR A 647 -17.02 22.42 -25.87
N ALA A 648 -18.15 22.58 -25.17
CA ALA A 648 -18.18 23.19 -23.84
C ALA A 648 -17.51 22.29 -22.79
N GLU A 649 -17.61 20.97 -23.00
CA GLU A 649 -17.01 19.94 -22.16
C GLU A 649 -15.48 20.03 -22.17
N SER A 650 -14.84 20.24 -23.32
CA SER A 650 -13.38 20.42 -23.37
C SER A 650 -12.91 21.63 -22.57
N ARG A 651 -13.66 22.73 -22.62
CA ARG A 651 -13.38 23.95 -21.84
C ARG A 651 -13.54 23.71 -20.34
N ARG A 652 -14.55 22.92 -19.92
CA ARG A 652 -14.69 22.50 -18.51
C ARG A 652 -13.55 21.59 -18.07
N ALA A 653 -13.16 20.61 -18.89
CA ALA A 653 -12.01 19.75 -18.62
C ALA A 653 -10.72 20.57 -18.44
N LEU A 654 -10.51 21.56 -19.31
CA LEU A 654 -9.39 22.50 -19.22
C LEU A 654 -9.38 23.29 -17.92
N LEU A 655 -10.54 23.79 -17.46
CA LEU A 655 -10.64 24.50 -16.17
C LEU A 655 -10.27 23.60 -14.99
N HIS A 656 -10.68 22.32 -15.00
CA HIS A 656 -10.24 21.38 -13.97
C HIS A 656 -8.72 21.13 -14.04
N ALA A 657 -8.16 20.98 -15.24
CA ALA A 657 -6.73 20.77 -15.43
C ALA A 657 -5.90 21.97 -14.93
N VAL A 658 -6.29 23.19 -15.28
CA VAL A 658 -5.62 24.42 -14.83
C VAL A 658 -5.78 24.61 -13.32
N GLY A 659 -6.95 24.30 -12.76
CA GLY A 659 -7.18 24.35 -11.31
C GLY A 659 -6.24 23.43 -10.53
N ALA A 660 -6.05 22.18 -11.00
CA ALA A 660 -5.11 21.24 -10.37
C ALA A 660 -3.65 21.71 -10.48
N LEU A 661 -3.23 22.22 -11.65
CA LEU A 661 -1.86 22.73 -11.85
C LEU A 661 -1.56 23.94 -10.96
N ARG A 662 -2.49 24.90 -10.86
CA ARG A 662 -2.33 26.08 -9.99
C ARG A 662 -2.26 25.71 -8.51
N MET A 663 -3.09 24.77 -8.08
CA MET A 663 -3.03 24.27 -6.71
C MET A 663 -1.67 23.60 -6.43
N ARG A 664 -1.08 22.93 -7.43
CA ARG A 664 0.26 22.36 -7.31
C ARG A 664 1.35 23.43 -7.22
N GLU A 665 1.27 24.48 -8.02
CA GLU A 665 2.19 25.62 -7.98
C GLU A 665 2.14 26.34 -6.62
N ALA A 666 0.95 26.62 -6.10
CA ALA A 666 0.76 27.26 -4.80
C ALA A 666 1.39 26.46 -3.63
N VAL A 667 1.39 25.13 -3.72
CA VAL A 667 2.04 24.26 -2.73
C VAL A 667 3.57 24.25 -2.90
N ALA A 668 4.07 24.28 -4.13
CA ALA A 668 5.51 24.35 -4.41
C ALA A 668 6.13 25.66 -3.90
N ASP A 669 5.44 26.78 -4.07
CA ASP A 669 5.90 28.10 -3.62
C ASP A 669 5.92 28.26 -2.09
N ALA A 670 5.12 27.46 -1.37
CA ALA A 670 5.00 27.55 0.08
C ALA A 670 6.23 27.04 0.85
N ASN A 671 7.17 26.32 0.22
CA ASN A 671 8.42 25.80 0.83
C ASN A 671 8.24 25.08 2.20
N GLU A 672 7.05 24.54 2.50
CA GLU A 672 6.77 23.88 3.78
C GLU A 672 7.45 22.49 3.81
N PRO A 673 8.30 22.13 4.79
CA PRO A 673 9.10 20.88 4.77
C PRO A 673 8.29 19.56 4.79
N GLN A 674 7.01 19.62 5.16
CA GLN A 674 6.08 18.49 5.07
C GLN A 674 5.67 18.16 3.62
N THR A 675 5.95 19.05 2.66
CA THR A 675 5.72 18.84 1.21
C THR A 675 6.71 17.87 0.54
N ARG A 676 7.67 17.29 1.30
CA ARG A 676 8.73 16.42 0.76
C ARG A 676 8.24 15.08 0.18
N TYR A 677 7.01 14.64 0.45
CA TYR A 677 6.43 13.47 -0.20
C TYR A 677 5.13 13.87 -0.91
N ILE A 678 5.14 13.76 -2.24
CA ILE A 678 4.00 14.09 -3.09
C ILE A 678 3.00 12.94 -2.96
N ASP A 679 1.78 13.23 -2.51
CA ASP A 679 0.69 12.23 -2.56
C ASP A 679 0.51 11.77 -4.02
N PRO A 680 0.49 10.45 -4.30
CA PRO A 680 0.32 9.95 -5.66
C PRO A 680 -0.93 10.48 -6.37
N ILE A 681 -1.99 10.85 -5.64
CA ILE A 681 -3.19 11.45 -6.26
C ILE A 681 -2.89 12.83 -6.85
N ALA A 682 -2.04 13.62 -6.22
CA ALA A 682 -1.62 14.92 -6.72
C ALA A 682 -0.75 14.76 -7.98
N TYR A 683 0.08 13.72 -8.03
CA TYR A 683 0.84 13.39 -9.22
C TYR A 683 -0.07 12.96 -10.38
N LEU A 684 -1.02 12.05 -10.12
CA LEU A 684 -2.01 11.65 -11.13
C LEU A 684 -2.81 12.86 -11.64
N ALA A 685 -3.23 13.76 -10.76
CA ALA A 685 -3.93 14.98 -11.13
C ALA A 685 -3.07 15.86 -12.04
N THR A 686 -1.80 16.08 -11.68
CA THR A 686 -0.85 16.89 -12.46
C THR A 686 -0.63 16.29 -13.85
N SER A 687 -0.39 14.98 -13.93
CA SER A 687 -0.15 14.27 -15.19
C SER A 687 -1.37 14.26 -16.10
N MET A 688 -2.57 14.02 -15.55
CA MET A 688 -3.82 14.10 -16.31
C MET A 688 -4.11 15.54 -16.78
N SER A 689 -3.79 16.53 -15.95
CA SER A 689 -3.95 17.94 -16.31
C SER A 689 -3.06 18.33 -17.48
N ALA A 690 -1.79 17.91 -17.45
CA ALA A 690 -0.84 18.11 -18.53
C ALA A 690 -1.36 17.54 -19.86
N LEU A 691 -1.91 16.32 -19.84
CA LEU A 691 -2.51 15.69 -21.03
C LEU A 691 -3.72 16.45 -21.55
N VAL A 692 -4.64 16.88 -20.67
CA VAL A 692 -5.84 17.64 -21.07
C VAL A 692 -5.48 19.00 -21.66
N VAL A 693 -4.55 19.72 -21.01
CA VAL A 693 -4.04 21.01 -21.51
C VAL A 693 -3.37 20.83 -22.87
N TRP A 694 -2.50 19.83 -23.02
CA TRP A 694 -1.86 19.50 -24.29
C TRP A 694 -2.88 19.23 -25.39
N ALA A 695 -3.86 18.35 -25.14
CA ALA A 695 -4.86 18.00 -26.13
C ALA A 695 -5.68 19.23 -26.54
N TRP A 696 -6.07 20.06 -25.58
CA TRP A 696 -6.80 21.27 -25.89
C TRP A 696 -5.97 22.23 -26.74
N ILE A 697 -4.70 22.47 -26.40
CA ILE A 697 -3.80 23.35 -27.17
C ILE A 697 -3.58 22.84 -28.59
N MET A 698 -3.40 21.53 -28.76
CA MET A 698 -3.08 20.94 -30.07
C MET A 698 -4.29 20.88 -31.00
N TYR A 699 -5.49 20.67 -30.46
CA TYR A 699 -6.69 20.36 -31.25
C TYR A 699 -7.73 21.48 -31.27
N ALA A 700 -7.66 22.47 -30.38
CA ALA A 700 -8.52 23.65 -30.43
C ALA A 700 -8.08 24.60 -31.55
N GLU A 701 -9.04 25.09 -32.34
CA GLU A 701 -8.80 26.13 -33.33
C GLU A 701 -8.45 27.46 -32.62
N ALA A 702 -7.16 27.73 -32.46
CA ALA A 702 -6.70 29.00 -31.92
C ALA A 702 -6.98 30.12 -32.93
N THR A 703 -8.04 30.90 -32.70
CA THR A 703 -8.18 32.21 -33.35
C THR A 703 -7.11 33.15 -32.77
N CYS A 704 -6.35 33.78 -33.68
CA CYS A 704 -5.21 34.65 -33.41
C CYS A 704 -5.37 35.60 -32.20
N SER A 705 -4.28 35.83 -31.47
CA SER A 705 -4.12 36.82 -30.39
C SER A 705 -4.28 38.29 -30.82
N CYS A 706 -4.64 38.55 -32.08
CA CYS A 706 -4.63 39.88 -32.69
C CYS A 706 -5.96 40.65 -32.61
N ILE A 707 -6.98 40.16 -31.88
CA ILE A 707 -8.23 40.91 -31.65
C ILE A 707 -8.67 40.80 -30.18
N PRO A 708 -8.59 41.88 -29.38
CA PRO A 708 -9.24 41.93 -28.08
C PRO A 708 -10.76 42.04 -28.30
N SER A 709 -11.47 40.91 -28.28
CA SER A 709 -12.94 40.90 -28.23
C SER A 709 -13.42 40.92 -26.76
N LEU A 710 -14.68 41.30 -26.54
CA LEU A 710 -15.35 41.25 -25.23
C LEU A 710 -15.40 39.82 -24.64
N ASP A 711 -15.20 38.80 -25.47
CA ASP A 711 -15.30 37.37 -25.13
C ASP A 711 -13.93 36.68 -24.89
N HIS A 712 -12.84 37.46 -24.80
CA HIS A 712 -11.51 36.94 -24.50
C HIS A 712 -11.37 36.53 -23.02
N ILE A 713 -10.84 35.34 -22.69
CA ILE A 713 -10.55 34.93 -21.30
C ILE A 713 -9.05 34.65 -21.12
N ASN A 714 -8.45 35.18 -20.05
CA ASN A 714 -7.05 34.89 -19.73
C ASN A 714 -6.97 33.79 -18.67
N ILE A 715 -7.00 32.54 -19.12
CA ILE A 715 -6.96 31.33 -18.30
C ILE A 715 -5.77 31.31 -17.32
N GLY A 716 -4.67 32.01 -17.63
CA GLY A 716 -3.44 32.08 -16.81
C GLY A 716 -3.45 33.14 -15.71
N VAL A 717 -4.16 34.26 -15.88
CA VAL A 717 -4.16 35.41 -14.94
C VAL A 717 -5.47 35.52 -14.16
N ASP A 718 -6.56 35.10 -14.76
CA ASP A 718 -7.90 35.22 -14.20
C ASP A 718 -8.06 34.24 -13.00
N PRO A 719 -8.55 34.69 -11.81
CA PRO A 719 -8.54 33.89 -10.58
C PRO A 719 -9.40 32.61 -10.70
N PRO A 720 -9.02 31.51 -10.01
CA PRO A 720 -9.69 30.21 -10.12
C PRO A 720 -11.17 30.21 -9.70
N ASP A 721 -11.63 31.22 -8.94
CA ASP A 721 -13.02 31.37 -8.47
C ASP A 721 -13.98 31.99 -9.50
N LEU A 722 -13.59 32.04 -10.78
CA LEU A 722 -14.42 32.57 -11.87
C LEU A 722 -15.66 31.72 -12.23
N GLN A 723 -15.90 30.62 -11.53
CA GLN A 723 -17.11 29.78 -11.66
C GLN A 723 -18.43 30.55 -11.49
N SER A 724 -18.39 31.83 -11.07
CA SER A 724 -19.58 32.67 -10.85
C SER A 724 -19.72 33.88 -11.78
N THR A 725 -18.85 34.06 -12.79
CA THR A 725 -19.04 35.18 -13.73
C THR A 725 -19.78 34.74 -14.98
N ALA A 726 -20.81 35.51 -15.36
CA ALA A 726 -21.53 35.32 -16.61
C ALA A 726 -20.58 35.28 -17.82
N ARG A 727 -19.43 35.95 -17.75
CA ARG A 727 -18.38 35.95 -18.77
C ARG A 727 -17.74 34.57 -18.97
N LEU A 728 -17.35 33.87 -17.89
CA LEU A 728 -16.78 32.52 -18.00
C LEU A 728 -17.81 31.53 -18.52
N GLU A 729 -19.02 31.55 -17.98
CA GLU A 729 -20.11 30.68 -18.43
C GLU A 729 -20.48 30.94 -19.89
N ASN A 730 -20.50 32.20 -20.33
CA ASN A 730 -20.68 32.53 -21.74
C ASN A 730 -19.58 31.89 -22.58
N TRP A 731 -18.29 32.09 -22.26
CA TRP A 731 -17.19 31.48 -23.02
C TRP A 731 -17.23 29.94 -23.03
N ILE A 732 -17.59 29.30 -21.91
CA ILE A 732 -17.78 27.85 -21.86
C ILE A 732 -18.83 27.42 -22.89
N HIS A 733 -19.94 28.15 -23.06
CA HIS A 733 -21.01 27.76 -23.98
C HIS A 733 -20.82 28.26 -25.43
N SER A 734 -20.35 29.49 -25.62
CA SER A 734 -20.25 30.16 -26.92
C SER A 734 -18.89 30.00 -27.61
N GLY A 735 -17.86 29.54 -26.89
CA GLY A 735 -16.48 29.61 -27.36
C GLY A 735 -15.93 31.06 -27.35
N GLY A 736 -14.69 31.23 -27.82
CA GLY A 736 -13.98 32.51 -27.85
C GLY A 736 -12.45 32.34 -27.73
N THR A 737 -11.68 33.42 -27.94
CA THR A 737 -10.21 33.37 -27.81
C THR A 737 -9.79 33.26 -26.35
N ALA A 738 -8.80 32.41 -26.06
CA ALA A 738 -8.18 32.35 -24.73
C ALA A 738 -6.69 32.68 -24.81
N GLY A 739 -6.19 33.46 -23.85
CA GLY A 739 -4.77 33.83 -23.77
C GLY A 739 -3.89 32.58 -23.59
N GLN A 740 -3.14 32.20 -24.64
CA GLN A 740 -2.21 31.06 -24.61
C GLN A 740 -0.84 31.40 -24.00
N GLU A 741 -0.51 32.67 -23.82
CA GLU A 741 0.85 33.12 -23.48
C GLU A 741 1.36 32.60 -22.12
N ASP A 742 0.47 32.36 -21.16
CA ASP A 742 0.83 31.77 -19.85
C ASP A 742 0.85 30.23 -19.85
N LEU A 743 0.05 29.57 -20.70
CA LEU A 743 0.00 28.10 -20.83
C LEU A 743 1.21 27.54 -21.60
N LYS A 744 1.90 28.38 -22.38
CA LYS A 744 3.12 28.07 -23.13
C LYS A 744 4.41 28.22 -22.31
N LYS A 745 4.34 28.58 -21.02
CA LYS A 745 5.53 28.61 -20.17
C LYS A 745 6.18 27.23 -20.19
N GLU A 746 7.50 27.20 -20.36
CA GLU A 746 8.31 25.98 -20.50
C GLU A 746 8.01 24.94 -19.43
N SER A 747 7.55 25.34 -18.23
CA SER A 747 7.16 24.44 -17.14
C SER A 747 6.04 23.45 -17.49
N VAL A 748 4.98 23.88 -18.20
CA VAL A 748 3.83 23.03 -18.55
C VAL A 748 4.22 22.06 -19.67
N MET A 749 4.91 22.54 -20.70
CA MET A 749 5.44 21.69 -21.78
C MET A 749 6.50 20.71 -21.29
N TYR A 750 7.36 21.09 -20.34
CA TYR A 750 8.37 20.21 -19.74
C TYR A 750 7.71 19.08 -18.92
N HIS A 751 6.63 19.36 -18.19
CA HIS A 751 5.86 18.32 -17.50
C HIS A 751 5.16 17.39 -18.50
N VAL A 752 4.54 17.93 -19.56
CA VAL A 752 3.95 17.12 -20.66
C VAL A 752 4.98 16.20 -21.31
N TRP A 753 6.19 16.70 -21.60
CA TRP A 753 7.30 15.92 -22.17
C TRP A 753 7.84 14.85 -21.21
N SER A 754 7.89 15.13 -19.90
CA SER A 754 8.30 14.15 -18.89
C SER A 754 7.25 13.06 -18.60
N VAL A 755 5.97 13.34 -18.86
CA VAL A 755 4.82 12.46 -18.58
C VAL A 755 4.51 11.51 -19.74
N SER A 756 4.94 11.86 -20.95
CA SER A 756 4.72 11.09 -22.18
C SER A 756 5.52 9.78 -22.24
N THR A 757 6.65 9.69 -21.53
CA THR A 757 7.51 8.51 -21.46
C THR A 757 7.06 7.54 -20.36
N LYS A 758 6.02 6.74 -20.64
CA LYS A 758 5.70 5.42 -20.06
C LYS A 758 5.65 5.17 -18.53
N THR A 759 5.88 6.12 -17.64
CA THR A 759 5.91 5.84 -16.19
C THR A 759 5.29 6.97 -15.38
N CYS A 760 3.95 7.00 -15.39
CA CYS A 760 3.13 7.94 -14.62
C CYS A 760 3.11 7.67 -13.09
N VAL A 761 4.15 7.04 -12.56
CA VAL A 761 4.43 7.04 -11.11
C VAL A 761 5.95 7.05 -10.84
N THR A 762 6.76 6.61 -11.81
CA THR A 762 8.21 6.46 -11.65
C THR A 762 9.02 7.73 -11.99
N ALA A 763 8.47 8.68 -12.76
CA ALA A 763 9.26 9.82 -13.28
C ALA A 763 9.34 11.08 -12.39
N ALA A 764 8.61 11.16 -11.26
CA ALA A 764 8.63 12.36 -10.41
C ALA A 764 9.05 12.13 -8.95
N ILE A 765 9.27 10.88 -8.55
CA ILE A 765 10.09 10.56 -7.37
C ILE A 765 11.60 10.70 -7.74
N THR A 766 11.92 10.75 -9.04
CA THR A 766 13.28 10.88 -9.58
C THR A 766 13.77 12.32 -9.81
N LYS A 767 13.21 13.31 -9.09
CA LYS A 767 13.93 14.58 -8.85
C LYS A 767 14.92 14.48 -7.67
N ASN A 768 15.43 13.29 -7.40
CA ASN A 768 16.83 13.09 -7.02
C ASN A 768 17.54 12.44 -8.22
N PRO A 769 18.77 12.86 -8.59
CA PRO A 769 19.40 12.49 -9.85
C PRO A 769 19.81 11.03 -9.81
N LEU A 770 18.89 10.15 -10.15
CA LEU A 770 19.20 8.80 -10.55
C LEU A 770 18.61 8.64 -11.94
N GLN A 771 19.47 8.91 -12.94
CA GLN A 771 19.52 7.98 -14.07
C GLN A 771 19.45 6.55 -13.50
N PRO A 772 18.77 5.58 -14.13
CA PRO A 772 18.93 4.20 -13.70
C PRO A 772 20.44 3.95 -13.63
N THR A 773 20.97 3.81 -12.42
CA THR A 773 22.38 3.48 -12.25
C THR A 773 22.52 2.18 -13.01
N MET A 774 23.23 2.23 -14.14
CA MET A 774 23.45 1.01 -14.91
C MET A 774 24.00 -0.02 -13.93
N PRO A 775 23.38 -1.20 -13.85
CA PRO A 775 23.76 -2.21 -12.87
C PRO A 775 25.26 -2.46 -13.02
N ARG A 776 25.95 -2.75 -11.92
CA ARG A 776 27.36 -3.12 -12.01
C ARG A 776 27.45 -4.46 -12.73
N LEU A 777 27.88 -4.43 -13.98
CA LEU A 777 28.07 -5.61 -14.80
C LEU A 777 29.52 -6.10 -14.69
N THR A 778 29.69 -7.38 -14.34
CA THR A 778 30.98 -8.08 -14.47
C THR A 778 30.81 -9.29 -15.38
N LEU A 779 31.45 -9.26 -16.55
CA LEU A 779 31.44 -10.36 -17.52
C LEU A 779 32.68 -11.23 -17.33
N TYR A 780 32.50 -12.48 -16.92
CA TYR A 780 33.55 -13.48 -16.89
C TYR A 780 33.68 -14.12 -18.26
N GLN A 781 34.79 -13.86 -18.96
CA GLN A 781 34.97 -14.22 -20.37
C GLN A 781 36.34 -14.86 -20.61
N ALA A 782 36.41 -15.87 -21.48
CA ALA A 782 37.68 -16.36 -22.00
C ALA A 782 37.82 -15.95 -23.47
N ASN A 783 38.97 -15.39 -23.85
CA ASN A 783 39.18 -14.83 -25.19
C ASN A 783 38.91 -15.86 -26.29
N GLY A 784 38.06 -15.51 -27.25
CA GLY A 784 37.69 -16.36 -28.38
C GLY A 784 36.72 -17.50 -28.06
N SER A 785 36.26 -17.59 -26.81
CA SER A 785 35.14 -18.47 -26.42
C SER A 785 33.79 -17.88 -26.86
N CYS A 786 32.69 -18.53 -26.50
CA CYS A 786 31.36 -18.00 -26.78
C CYS A 786 31.03 -16.71 -26.01
N ALA A 787 31.85 -16.33 -25.02
CA ALA A 787 31.73 -15.08 -24.27
C ALA A 787 31.98 -13.82 -25.11
N ILE A 788 32.62 -13.94 -26.27
CA ILE A 788 32.77 -12.82 -27.22
C ILE A 788 31.43 -12.27 -27.71
N VAL A 789 30.37 -13.09 -27.70
CA VAL A 789 29.04 -12.69 -28.16
C VAL A 789 28.45 -11.59 -27.25
N PRO A 790 28.28 -11.81 -25.92
CA PRO A 790 27.79 -10.77 -25.03
C PRO A 790 28.80 -9.63 -24.88
N HIS A 791 30.10 -9.90 -24.95
CA HIS A 791 31.13 -8.86 -24.94
C HIS A 791 30.98 -7.90 -26.13
N ALA A 792 30.80 -8.43 -27.34
CA ALA A 792 30.57 -7.62 -28.54
C ALA A 792 29.27 -6.82 -28.45
N VAL A 793 28.20 -7.38 -27.87
CA VAL A 793 26.95 -6.65 -27.67
C VAL A 793 27.14 -5.50 -26.68
N LEU A 794 27.79 -5.74 -25.53
CA LEU A 794 28.08 -4.70 -24.54
C LEU A 794 28.92 -3.56 -25.14
N LEU A 795 29.96 -3.90 -25.91
CA LEU A 795 30.83 -2.94 -26.60
C LEU A 795 30.13 -2.22 -27.77
N HIS A 796 29.14 -2.85 -28.41
CA HIS A 796 28.41 -2.24 -29.53
C HIS A 796 27.52 -1.09 -29.07
N PHE A 797 26.89 -1.26 -27.91
CA PHE A 797 25.95 -0.30 -27.32
C PHE A 797 26.56 0.54 -26.20
N ASP A 798 27.90 0.51 -26.07
CA ASP A 798 28.66 1.25 -25.05
C ASP A 798 28.12 1.04 -23.62
N ILE A 799 27.67 -0.19 -23.31
CA ILE A 799 27.20 -0.58 -21.98
C ILE A 799 28.43 -0.86 -21.09
N PRO A 800 28.62 -0.13 -19.99
CA PRO A 800 29.77 -0.30 -19.11
C PRO A 800 29.70 -1.66 -18.40
N ALA A 801 30.68 -2.50 -18.67
CA ALA A 801 30.87 -3.77 -18.00
C ALA A 801 32.34 -4.01 -17.72
N THR A 802 32.64 -4.57 -16.56
CA THR A 802 33.99 -5.03 -16.22
C THR A 802 34.19 -6.43 -16.80
N ALA A 803 35.09 -6.59 -17.77
CA ALA A 803 35.43 -7.90 -18.31
C ALA A 803 36.56 -8.53 -17.47
N VAL A 804 36.30 -9.70 -16.88
CA VAL A 804 37.31 -10.52 -16.20
C VAL A 804 37.78 -11.59 -17.18
N GLU A 805 39.05 -11.54 -17.56
CA GLU A 805 39.66 -12.53 -18.45
C GLU A 805 39.88 -13.85 -17.69
N MET A 806 39.33 -14.93 -18.23
CA MET A 806 39.40 -16.29 -17.69
C MET A 806 40.27 -17.16 -18.60
N ILE A 807 41.06 -18.05 -18.00
CA ILE A 807 41.93 -19.02 -18.68
C ILE A 807 41.58 -20.45 -18.29
N PHE A 808 41.89 -21.40 -19.18
CA PHE A 808 41.70 -22.82 -18.93
C PHE A 808 42.99 -23.41 -18.35
N GLY A 809 43.03 -23.59 -17.03
CA GLY A 809 44.13 -24.20 -16.29
C GLY A 809 43.98 -25.72 -16.11
N PRO A 810 44.96 -26.38 -15.46
CA PRO A 810 44.96 -27.82 -15.23
C PRO A 810 43.85 -28.29 -14.28
N GLU A 811 43.42 -27.44 -13.35
CA GLU A 811 42.33 -27.73 -12.40
C GLU A 811 40.95 -27.26 -12.88
N GLY A 812 40.88 -26.42 -13.92
CA GLY A 812 39.64 -25.88 -14.46
C GLY A 812 39.77 -24.43 -14.94
N VAL A 813 38.67 -23.68 -14.92
CA VAL A 813 38.65 -22.27 -15.32
C VAL A 813 39.00 -21.37 -14.14
N GLU A 814 39.98 -20.48 -14.32
CA GLU A 814 40.48 -19.50 -13.33
C GLU A 814 40.74 -18.14 -14.00
N SER A 815 40.89 -17.05 -13.23
CA SER A 815 41.17 -15.73 -13.83
C SER A 815 42.62 -15.61 -14.29
N ALA A 816 42.85 -14.90 -15.39
CA ALA A 816 44.18 -14.72 -15.99
C ALA A 816 45.18 -14.00 -15.07
N ASP A 817 44.67 -13.15 -14.18
CA ASP A 817 45.43 -12.41 -13.17
C ASP A 817 45.62 -13.18 -11.85
N GLY A 818 45.06 -14.39 -11.73
CA GLY A 818 45.12 -15.23 -10.53
C GLY A 818 44.28 -14.73 -9.35
N THR A 819 43.45 -13.70 -9.52
CA THR A 819 42.59 -13.16 -8.46
C THR A 819 41.42 -14.09 -8.09
N ILE A 820 40.97 -14.94 -9.00
CA ILE A 820 39.88 -15.89 -8.81
C ILE A 820 40.38 -17.30 -9.13
N SER A 821 40.50 -18.12 -8.09
CA SER A 821 40.86 -19.53 -8.22
C SER A 821 39.73 -20.33 -8.89
N HIS A 822 40.03 -21.52 -9.43
CA HIS A 822 38.99 -22.39 -9.98
C HIS A 822 37.89 -22.72 -8.94
N ALA A 823 38.28 -22.99 -7.69
CA ALA A 823 37.35 -23.27 -6.61
C ALA A 823 36.44 -22.08 -6.27
N ASP A 824 36.95 -20.85 -6.41
CA ASP A 824 36.14 -19.63 -6.23
C ASP A 824 35.24 -19.39 -7.43
N TYR A 825 35.70 -19.66 -8.65
CA TYR A 825 34.89 -19.54 -9.85
C TYR A 825 33.72 -20.53 -9.87
N LEU A 826 33.89 -21.74 -9.33
CA LEU A 826 32.78 -22.70 -9.19
C LEU A 826 31.64 -22.20 -8.30
N LYS A 827 31.90 -21.22 -7.41
CA LYS A 827 30.84 -20.54 -6.63
C LYS A 827 30.03 -19.56 -7.48
N ILE A 828 30.61 -19.06 -8.57
CA ILE A 828 29.98 -18.13 -9.53
C ILE A 828 29.28 -18.95 -10.63
N HIS A 829 29.99 -19.89 -11.25
CA HIS A 829 29.46 -20.76 -12.29
C HIS A 829 29.62 -22.24 -11.86
N PRO A 830 28.55 -22.94 -11.45
CA PRO A 830 28.65 -24.31 -10.88
C PRO A 830 29.33 -25.35 -11.79
N GLN A 831 29.20 -25.22 -13.11
CA GLN A 831 29.86 -26.10 -14.08
C GLN A 831 31.25 -25.61 -14.53
N GLY A 832 31.71 -24.45 -14.05
CA GLY A 832 33.00 -23.86 -14.41
C GLY A 832 33.12 -23.50 -15.89
N TYR A 833 32.06 -22.97 -16.51
CA TYR A 833 32.07 -22.53 -17.92
C TYR A 833 32.04 -21.00 -18.02
N VAL A 834 32.28 -20.49 -19.23
CA VAL A 834 32.10 -19.08 -19.61
C VAL A 834 31.12 -19.00 -20.78
N PRO A 835 30.34 -17.92 -20.93
CA PRO A 835 30.28 -16.72 -20.07
C PRO A 835 29.47 -16.91 -18.79
N ALA A 836 29.81 -16.10 -17.78
CA ALA A 836 28.93 -15.75 -16.67
C ALA A 836 28.83 -14.22 -16.59
N LEU A 837 27.64 -13.69 -16.33
CA LEU A 837 27.40 -12.26 -16.13
C LEU A 837 26.93 -12.03 -14.71
N ASP A 838 27.74 -11.39 -13.88
CA ASP A 838 27.34 -10.88 -12.58
C ASP A 838 26.68 -9.50 -12.77
N VAL A 839 25.49 -9.36 -12.20
CA VAL A 839 24.66 -8.17 -12.20
C VAL A 839 24.36 -7.82 -10.74
N ASP A 840 25.09 -6.84 -10.20
CA ASP A 840 24.94 -6.41 -8.79
C ASP A 840 24.99 -7.57 -7.77
N GLY A 841 25.80 -8.60 -8.03
CA GLY A 841 25.97 -9.78 -7.18
C GLY A 841 25.05 -10.96 -7.52
N GLU A 842 24.12 -10.80 -8.48
CA GLU A 842 23.30 -11.89 -9.04
C GLU A 842 23.94 -12.43 -10.32
N VAL A 843 24.23 -13.73 -10.37
CA VAL A 843 24.93 -14.33 -11.51
C VAL A 843 23.96 -14.96 -12.50
N ILE A 844 24.00 -14.48 -13.74
CA ILE A 844 23.31 -15.07 -14.89
C ILE A 844 24.29 -15.95 -15.66
N THR A 845 23.94 -17.23 -15.78
CA THR A 845 24.61 -18.20 -16.64
C THR A 845 23.73 -18.51 -17.85
N GLU A 846 24.30 -19.23 -18.84
CA GLU A 846 23.70 -19.50 -20.15
C GLU A 846 23.66 -18.30 -21.11
N LEU A 847 24.30 -18.47 -22.25
CA LEU A 847 24.48 -17.40 -23.23
C LEU A 847 23.16 -16.78 -23.75
N PRO A 848 22.10 -17.56 -24.09
CA PRO A 848 20.81 -16.96 -24.47
C PRO A 848 20.16 -16.13 -23.37
N ALA A 849 20.33 -16.51 -22.10
CA ALA A 849 19.78 -15.78 -20.96
C ALA A 849 20.53 -14.46 -20.73
N ILE A 850 21.86 -14.50 -20.82
CA ILE A 850 22.73 -13.30 -20.75
C ILE A 850 22.34 -12.30 -21.86
N LEU A 851 22.17 -12.76 -23.10
CA LEU A 851 21.79 -11.88 -24.21
C LEU A 851 20.37 -11.30 -24.06
N ASN A 852 19.43 -12.09 -23.53
CA ASN A 852 18.10 -11.61 -23.21
C ASN A 852 18.12 -10.53 -22.11
N TYR A 853 18.99 -10.69 -21.10
CA TYR A 853 19.18 -9.68 -20.08
C TYR A 853 19.82 -8.41 -20.63
N ILE A 854 20.92 -8.51 -21.39
CA ILE A 854 21.58 -7.35 -22.02
C ILE A 854 20.59 -6.61 -22.93
N SER A 855 19.75 -7.33 -23.68
CA SER A 855 18.69 -6.71 -24.49
C SER A 855 17.68 -5.91 -23.67
N SER A 856 17.49 -6.22 -22.39
CA SER A 856 16.59 -5.46 -21.52
C SER A 856 17.21 -4.15 -21.01
N LEU A 857 18.55 -4.02 -21.05
CA LEU A 857 19.28 -2.80 -20.70
C LEU A 857 19.24 -1.76 -21.82
N VAL A 858 19.04 -2.21 -23.07
CA VAL A 858 18.97 -1.37 -24.28
C VAL A 858 17.72 -1.69 -25.10
N PRO A 859 16.50 -1.43 -24.58
CA PRO A 859 15.26 -1.79 -25.25
C PRO A 859 15.10 -1.16 -26.64
N GLU A 860 15.68 0.02 -26.86
CA GLU A 860 15.71 0.74 -28.14
C GLU A 860 16.51 0.02 -29.23
N ALA A 861 17.49 -0.80 -28.85
CA ALA A 861 18.29 -1.58 -29.79
C ALA A 861 17.51 -2.72 -30.45
N ASN A 862 16.34 -3.09 -29.89
CA ASN A 862 15.45 -4.12 -30.43
C ASN A 862 16.17 -5.46 -30.75
N LEU A 863 17.12 -5.88 -29.91
CA LEU A 863 17.94 -7.09 -30.15
C LEU A 863 17.14 -8.40 -30.21
N PHE A 864 15.91 -8.40 -29.68
CA PHE A 864 14.95 -9.50 -29.80
C PHE A 864 13.75 -9.14 -30.68
N THR A 865 13.74 -7.99 -31.34
CA THR A 865 12.61 -7.37 -32.04
C THR A 865 11.45 -6.98 -31.11
N ASP A 866 10.58 -6.09 -31.58
CA ASP A 866 9.41 -5.60 -30.84
C ASP A 866 8.18 -6.54 -30.97
N THR A 867 8.05 -7.23 -32.10
CA THR A 867 6.94 -8.16 -32.37
C THR A 867 7.04 -9.46 -31.56
N GLY A 868 5.88 -10.01 -31.16
CA GLY A 868 5.83 -11.29 -30.45
C GLY A 868 6.40 -12.46 -31.26
N LEU A 869 6.19 -12.47 -32.58
CA LEU A 869 6.74 -13.50 -33.47
C LEU A 869 8.24 -13.32 -33.67
N GLY A 870 8.73 -12.10 -33.87
CA GLY A 870 10.17 -11.85 -34.04
C GLY A 870 10.97 -12.24 -32.80
N ARG A 871 10.48 -11.93 -31.58
CA ARG A 871 11.08 -12.42 -30.32
C ARG A 871 11.17 -13.93 -30.27
N ALA A 872 10.11 -14.62 -30.67
CA ALA A 872 10.12 -16.07 -30.76
C ALA A 872 11.15 -16.57 -31.80
N ARG A 873 11.36 -15.86 -32.92
CA ARG A 873 12.37 -16.24 -33.93
C ARG A 873 13.81 -16.00 -33.44
N VAL A 874 14.08 -14.90 -32.75
CA VAL A 874 15.41 -14.68 -32.15
C VAL A 874 15.67 -15.77 -31.10
N ALA A 875 14.71 -16.05 -30.22
CA ALA A 875 14.84 -17.12 -29.23
C ALA A 875 14.99 -18.51 -29.89
N GLU A 876 14.32 -18.80 -31.00
CA GLU A 876 14.49 -20.04 -31.78
C GLU A 876 15.94 -20.20 -32.24
N TRP A 877 16.54 -19.14 -32.78
CA TRP A 877 17.95 -19.15 -33.19
C TRP A 877 18.89 -19.38 -32.00
N LEU A 878 18.77 -18.59 -30.94
CA LEU A 878 19.68 -18.68 -29.78
C LEU A 878 19.63 -20.06 -29.12
N ASN A 879 18.45 -20.64 -28.94
CA ASN A 879 18.29 -21.96 -28.34
C ASN A 879 18.79 -23.08 -29.27
N TRP A 880 18.53 -23.00 -30.58
CA TRP A 880 19.03 -23.99 -31.53
C TRP A 880 20.56 -23.98 -31.62
N LEU A 881 21.16 -22.78 -31.71
CA LEU A 881 22.61 -22.59 -31.74
C LEU A 881 23.26 -23.10 -30.46
N SER A 882 22.73 -22.73 -29.28
CA SER A 882 23.27 -23.19 -27.99
C SER A 882 23.15 -24.71 -27.82
N GLY A 883 21.96 -25.27 -28.05
CA GLY A 883 21.70 -26.69 -27.77
C GLY A 883 22.25 -27.65 -28.82
N THR A 884 22.15 -27.32 -30.12
CA THR A 884 22.49 -28.26 -31.20
C THR A 884 23.90 -28.02 -31.74
N MET A 885 24.24 -26.77 -32.02
CA MET A 885 25.49 -26.46 -32.69
C MET A 885 26.65 -26.38 -31.69
N HIS A 886 26.47 -25.60 -30.63
CA HIS A 886 27.48 -25.38 -29.61
C HIS A 886 27.66 -26.61 -28.73
N SER A 887 26.59 -27.03 -28.03
CA SER A 887 26.67 -28.08 -27.03
C SER A 887 26.91 -29.46 -27.63
N VAL A 888 26.24 -29.81 -28.74
CA VAL A 888 26.41 -31.12 -29.38
C VAL A 888 27.53 -31.09 -30.42
N GLY A 889 27.47 -30.21 -31.43
CA GLY A 889 28.46 -30.18 -32.50
C GLY A 889 29.89 -29.89 -32.02
N PHE A 890 30.12 -28.68 -31.52
CA PHE A 890 31.43 -28.28 -31.00
C PHE A 890 31.78 -28.98 -29.69
N GLY A 891 30.80 -29.31 -28.85
CA GLY A 891 31.03 -30.10 -27.65
C GLY A 891 31.61 -31.49 -27.95
N MET A 892 31.05 -32.23 -28.91
CA MET A 892 31.60 -33.53 -29.32
C MET A 892 32.99 -33.41 -29.95
N LEU A 893 33.24 -32.34 -30.71
CA LEU A 893 34.51 -32.11 -31.38
C LEU A 893 35.63 -31.73 -30.40
N LEU A 894 35.37 -30.79 -29.49
CA LEU A 894 36.37 -30.18 -28.62
C LEU A 894 36.47 -30.88 -27.25
N ARG A 895 35.41 -31.56 -26.82
CA ARG A 895 35.29 -32.20 -25.49
C ARG A 895 34.59 -33.57 -25.61
N PRO A 896 35.13 -34.53 -26.38
CA PRO A 896 34.50 -35.85 -26.59
C PRO A 896 34.26 -36.62 -25.28
N GLY A 897 35.06 -36.37 -24.24
CA GLY A 897 34.87 -36.93 -22.90
C GLY A 897 33.53 -36.60 -22.24
N ARG A 898 32.79 -35.57 -22.69
CA ARG A 898 31.42 -35.30 -22.22
C ARG A 898 30.39 -36.31 -22.75
N PHE A 899 30.73 -37.08 -23.77
CA PHE A 899 29.82 -37.96 -24.50
C PHE A 899 30.20 -39.44 -24.40
N SER A 900 31.42 -39.74 -23.98
CA SER A 900 31.92 -41.09 -23.77
C SER A 900 33.03 -41.04 -22.74
N ASP A 901 33.05 -41.97 -21.78
CA ASP A 901 34.18 -42.15 -20.86
C ASP A 901 35.30 -43.00 -21.49
N ASP A 902 35.03 -43.66 -22.61
CA ASP A 902 36.00 -44.49 -23.35
C ASP A 902 36.81 -43.64 -24.35
N PRO A 903 38.14 -43.49 -24.16
CA PRO A 903 39.02 -42.77 -25.08
C PRO A 903 39.04 -43.37 -26.50
N ALA A 904 38.81 -44.67 -26.65
CA ALA A 904 38.79 -45.32 -27.96
C ALA A 904 37.60 -44.86 -28.82
N ALA A 905 36.52 -44.37 -28.19
CA ALA A 905 35.37 -43.83 -28.89
C ALA A 905 35.53 -42.34 -29.27
N PHE A 906 36.59 -41.65 -28.80
CA PHE A 906 36.71 -40.19 -28.97
C PHE A 906 36.76 -39.76 -30.44
N ASP A 907 37.46 -40.50 -31.30
CA ASP A 907 37.55 -40.14 -32.73
C ASP A 907 36.19 -40.29 -33.44
N GLN A 908 35.40 -41.30 -33.07
CA GLN A 908 34.04 -41.47 -33.60
C GLN A 908 33.11 -40.37 -33.11
N VAL A 909 33.22 -39.98 -31.84
CA VAL A 909 32.47 -38.86 -31.26
C VAL A 909 32.82 -37.55 -31.97
N LYS A 910 34.11 -37.26 -32.17
CA LYS A 910 34.58 -36.08 -32.91
C LYS A 910 34.07 -36.07 -34.35
N ALA A 911 34.13 -37.20 -35.05
CA ALA A 911 33.61 -37.33 -36.41
C ALA A 911 32.10 -37.04 -36.48
N LYS A 912 31.32 -37.54 -35.51
CA LYS A 912 29.90 -37.23 -35.39
C LYS A 912 29.65 -35.75 -35.10
N GLY A 913 30.45 -35.14 -34.22
CA GLY A 913 30.43 -33.71 -33.94
C GLY A 913 30.66 -32.87 -35.20
N LYS A 914 31.69 -33.20 -35.99
CA LYS A 914 31.99 -32.54 -37.27
C LYS A 914 30.82 -32.68 -38.27
N ALA A 915 30.19 -33.84 -38.35
CA ALA A 915 29.00 -34.04 -39.19
C ALA A 915 27.80 -33.19 -38.74
N VAL A 916 27.60 -32.99 -37.44
CA VAL A 916 26.56 -32.10 -36.90
C VAL A 916 26.88 -30.64 -37.26
N ILE A 917 28.14 -30.22 -37.15
CA ILE A 917 28.58 -28.86 -37.51
C ILE A 917 28.30 -28.59 -38.99
N HIS A 918 28.71 -29.46 -39.91
CA HIS A 918 28.43 -29.28 -41.34
C HIS A 918 26.93 -29.19 -41.65
N LYS A 919 26.08 -29.98 -40.96
CA LYS A 919 24.62 -29.88 -41.10
C LYS A 919 24.08 -28.54 -40.61
N CYS A 920 24.62 -28.01 -39.51
CA CYS A 920 24.22 -26.70 -38.98
C CYS A 920 24.68 -25.58 -39.91
N PHE A 921 25.92 -25.61 -40.39
CA PHE A 921 26.45 -24.65 -41.35
C PHE A 921 25.67 -24.63 -42.66
N ALA A 922 25.35 -25.79 -43.24
CA ALA A 922 24.51 -25.87 -44.43
C ALA A 922 23.13 -25.22 -44.20
N ARG A 923 22.52 -25.45 -43.03
CA ARG A 923 21.24 -24.84 -42.67
C ARG A 923 21.34 -23.33 -42.49
N ILE A 924 22.44 -22.82 -41.91
CA ILE A 924 22.68 -21.38 -41.78
C ILE A 924 22.85 -20.78 -43.17
N ASP A 925 23.68 -21.39 -44.02
CA ASP A 925 23.95 -20.92 -45.39
C ASP A 925 22.66 -20.74 -46.20
N THR A 926 21.80 -21.78 -46.24
CA THR A 926 20.49 -21.69 -46.90
C THR A 926 19.60 -20.61 -46.30
N ARG A 927 19.63 -20.40 -44.98
CA ARG A 927 18.80 -19.39 -44.32
C ARG A 927 19.32 -17.96 -44.53
N MET A 928 20.60 -17.79 -44.87
CA MET A 928 21.24 -16.49 -45.11
C MET A 928 21.19 -16.05 -46.58
N GLU A 929 20.70 -16.91 -47.48
CA GLU A 929 20.53 -16.57 -48.89
C GLU A 929 19.63 -15.33 -49.05
N GLY A 930 20.18 -14.27 -49.65
CA GLY A 930 19.48 -13.01 -49.89
C GLY A 930 19.11 -12.21 -48.63
N LYS A 931 19.63 -12.58 -47.45
CA LYS A 931 19.32 -11.90 -46.19
C LYS A 931 20.44 -10.99 -45.71
N GLU A 932 20.04 -9.84 -45.19
CA GLU A 932 20.94 -8.91 -44.51
C GLU A 932 21.16 -9.30 -43.04
N PHE A 933 20.08 -9.64 -42.34
CA PHE A 933 20.04 -10.06 -40.93
C PHE A 933 19.36 -11.43 -40.76
N ALA A 934 19.62 -12.11 -39.64
CA ALA A 934 19.09 -13.45 -39.36
C ALA A 934 17.58 -13.46 -39.09
N VAL A 935 17.05 -12.38 -38.49
CA VAL A 935 15.63 -12.21 -38.16
C VAL A 935 15.20 -10.78 -38.49
N GLY A 936 14.16 -10.65 -39.32
CA GLY A 936 13.63 -9.35 -39.71
C GLY A 936 14.63 -8.53 -40.53
N ASP A 937 14.53 -7.21 -40.40
CA ASP A 937 15.25 -6.22 -41.21
C ASP A 937 16.24 -5.40 -40.36
N SER A 938 16.62 -5.88 -39.17
CA SER A 938 17.53 -5.19 -38.24
C SER A 938 18.48 -6.15 -37.54
N LEU A 939 19.57 -5.60 -36.98
CA LEU A 939 20.54 -6.35 -36.20
C LEU A 939 19.91 -6.91 -34.90
N THR A 940 20.12 -8.19 -34.63
CA THR A 940 19.57 -8.91 -33.46
C THR A 940 20.65 -9.69 -32.72
N ALA A 941 20.34 -10.16 -31.51
CA ALA A 941 21.24 -11.03 -30.74
C ALA A 941 21.62 -12.32 -31.49
N ALA A 942 20.77 -12.80 -32.40
CA ALA A 942 21.04 -13.98 -33.20
C ALA A 942 22.22 -13.76 -34.17
N ASP A 943 22.37 -12.57 -34.73
CA ASP A 943 23.43 -12.24 -35.69
C ASP A 943 24.82 -12.38 -35.06
N PHE A 944 25.02 -11.80 -33.87
CA PHE A 944 26.26 -11.92 -33.11
C PHE A 944 26.60 -13.38 -32.80
N TYR A 945 25.60 -14.19 -32.42
CA TYR A 945 25.82 -15.60 -32.10
C TYR A 945 26.13 -16.44 -33.34
N ILE A 946 25.51 -16.13 -34.49
CA ILE A 946 25.83 -16.76 -35.76
C ILE A 946 27.27 -16.45 -36.17
N TYR A 947 27.72 -15.19 -36.08
CA TYR A 947 29.08 -14.79 -36.44
C TYR A 947 30.16 -15.62 -35.72
N LEU A 948 30.00 -15.88 -34.40
CA LEU A 948 30.92 -16.69 -33.60
C LEU A 948 31.28 -18.02 -34.29
N PHE A 949 30.28 -18.75 -34.76
CA PHE A 949 30.53 -20.09 -35.28
C PHE A 949 31.19 -20.06 -36.66
N SER A 950 31.03 -18.98 -37.42
CA SER A 950 31.75 -18.79 -38.67
C SER A 950 33.25 -18.65 -38.41
N ARG A 951 33.61 -17.94 -37.34
CA ARG A 951 34.99 -17.84 -36.85
C ARG A 951 35.53 -19.21 -36.41
N TRP A 952 34.78 -19.96 -35.61
CA TRP A 952 35.20 -21.30 -35.18
C TRP A 952 35.32 -22.29 -36.34
N GLY A 953 34.47 -22.19 -37.37
CA GLY A 953 34.57 -23.00 -38.59
C GLY A 953 35.94 -22.86 -39.27
N LYS A 954 36.42 -21.62 -39.41
CA LYS A 954 37.77 -21.35 -39.93
C LYS A 954 38.89 -21.86 -39.02
N GLN A 955 38.69 -21.82 -37.69
CA GLN A 955 39.68 -22.33 -36.73
C GLN A 955 39.81 -23.86 -36.75
N ILE A 956 38.80 -24.58 -37.24
CA ILE A 956 38.84 -26.04 -37.42
C ILE A 956 39.08 -26.45 -38.88
N ASP A 957 39.69 -25.55 -39.67
CA ASP A 957 40.11 -25.75 -41.05
C ASP A 957 38.98 -26.13 -42.02
N ILE A 958 37.77 -25.59 -41.82
CA ILE A 958 36.69 -25.67 -42.82
C ILE A 958 36.82 -24.49 -43.78
N ASP A 959 36.80 -24.77 -45.09
CA ASP A 959 36.78 -23.72 -46.11
C ASP A 959 35.37 -23.11 -46.20
N MET A 960 35.10 -22.19 -45.28
CA MET A 960 33.79 -21.53 -45.16
C MET A 960 33.38 -20.81 -46.45
N ALA A 961 34.34 -20.32 -47.26
CA ALA A 961 34.02 -19.58 -48.48
C ALA A 961 33.65 -20.52 -49.64
N ALA A 962 34.32 -21.66 -49.76
CA ALA A 962 34.02 -22.65 -50.78
C ALA A 962 32.76 -23.48 -50.43
N GLU A 963 32.58 -23.86 -49.17
CA GLU A 963 31.48 -24.75 -48.76
C GLU A 963 30.18 -23.99 -48.42
N TYR A 964 30.27 -22.77 -47.90
CA TYR A 964 29.13 -22.00 -47.36
C TYR A 964 29.18 -20.51 -47.78
N PRO A 965 28.99 -20.20 -49.07
CA PRO A 965 29.22 -18.86 -49.61
C PRO A 965 28.26 -17.79 -49.05
N ASN A 966 26.98 -18.11 -48.81
CA ASN A 966 26.01 -17.16 -48.26
C ASN A 966 26.34 -16.83 -46.81
N TYR A 967 26.67 -17.86 -46.02
CA TYR A 967 27.08 -17.69 -44.63
C TYR A 967 28.40 -16.92 -44.52
N SER A 968 29.37 -17.21 -45.38
CA SER A 968 30.65 -16.50 -45.44
C SER A 968 30.47 -15.01 -45.81
N SER A 969 29.58 -14.70 -46.75
CA SER A 969 29.21 -13.33 -47.10
C SER A 969 28.55 -12.59 -45.92
N PHE A 970 27.61 -13.25 -45.24
CA PHE A 970 26.93 -12.74 -44.05
C PHE A 970 27.92 -12.47 -42.90
N ALA A 971 28.80 -13.41 -42.59
CA ALA A 971 29.81 -13.28 -41.54
C ALA A 971 30.82 -12.16 -41.83
N ARG A 972 31.22 -11.96 -43.09
CA ARG A 972 32.08 -10.84 -43.49
C ARG A 972 31.43 -9.48 -43.20
N ARG A 973 30.13 -9.34 -43.42
CA ARG A 973 29.40 -8.10 -43.07
C ARG A 973 29.33 -7.91 -41.57
N LEU A 974 29.04 -8.96 -40.81
CA LEU A 974 28.99 -8.86 -39.34
C LEU A 974 30.35 -8.55 -38.72
N GLU A 975 31.46 -9.04 -39.28
CA GLU A 975 32.80 -8.67 -38.81
C GLU A 975 33.08 -7.16 -38.96
N SER A 976 32.33 -6.48 -39.85
CA SER A 976 32.41 -5.03 -39.99
C SER A 976 31.62 -4.23 -38.93
N VAL A 977 30.77 -4.89 -38.13
CA VAL A 977 29.98 -4.27 -37.05
C VAL A 977 30.90 -3.83 -35.91
N GLU A 978 30.72 -2.60 -35.44
CA GLU A 978 31.63 -1.94 -34.50
C GLU A 978 31.87 -2.76 -33.22
N GLY A 979 30.82 -3.31 -32.60
CA GLY A 979 30.99 -4.11 -31.38
C GLY A 979 31.78 -5.40 -31.59
N ILE A 980 31.65 -6.02 -32.77
CA ILE A 980 32.41 -7.22 -33.13
C ILE A 980 33.89 -6.87 -33.36
N LYS A 981 34.18 -5.78 -34.07
CA LYS A 981 35.57 -5.29 -34.23
C LYS A 981 36.23 -5.00 -32.89
N LYS A 982 35.56 -4.19 -32.05
CA LYS A 982 36.05 -3.85 -30.72
C LYS A 982 36.30 -5.12 -29.89
N ALA A 983 35.38 -6.08 -29.88
CA ALA A 983 35.57 -7.33 -29.14
C ALA A 983 36.75 -8.17 -29.65
N VAL A 984 36.92 -8.29 -30.98
CA VAL A 984 38.06 -8.99 -31.60
C VAL A 984 39.38 -8.35 -31.20
N GLU A 985 39.45 -7.02 -31.17
CA GLU A 985 40.65 -6.27 -30.76
C GLU A 985 40.93 -6.40 -29.26
N VAL A 986 39.92 -6.17 -28.41
CA VAL A 986 40.03 -6.24 -26.95
C VAL A 986 40.44 -7.65 -26.48
N GLU A 987 39.85 -8.70 -27.07
CA GLU A 987 40.21 -10.09 -26.78
C GLU A 987 41.48 -10.57 -27.51
N ARG A 988 42.19 -9.68 -28.22
CA ARG A 988 43.46 -9.95 -28.91
C ARG A 988 43.37 -11.09 -29.94
N LEU A 989 42.26 -11.10 -30.68
CA LEU A 989 41.95 -12.12 -31.67
C LEU A 989 42.30 -11.63 -33.09
N LYS A 990 42.57 -12.57 -34.01
CA LYS A 990 42.72 -12.25 -35.44
C LYS A 990 41.35 -12.07 -36.09
N PHE A 991 41.21 -11.05 -36.93
CA PHE A 991 40.11 -10.93 -37.90
C PHE A 991 40.14 -12.11 -38.87
N MET A 992 38.97 -12.61 -39.23
CA MET A 992 38.83 -13.81 -40.07
C MET A 992 38.44 -13.48 -41.51
N TYR A 993 37.88 -12.30 -41.77
CA TYR A 993 37.30 -11.87 -43.03
C TYR A 993 37.73 -10.47 -43.47
N LEU A 994 38.11 -9.60 -42.53
CA LEU A 994 38.63 -8.25 -42.75
C LEU A 994 40.15 -8.19 -42.89
#